data_AF-A0A8C7EFK8-F1
#
_entry.id   AF-A0A8C7EFK8-F1
#
_cell.length_a   1.000
_cell.length_b   1.000
_cell.length_c   1.000
_cell.angle_alpha   90.00
_cell.angle_beta   90.00
_cell.angle_gamma   90.00
#
_symmetry.space_group_name_H-M   'P 1'
#
loop_
_entity.id
_entity.type
_entity.pdbx_description
1 polymer ?
#
loop_
_entity_poly.entity_id
_entity_poly.type
_entity_poly.pdbx_seq_one_letter_code
_entity_poly.pdbx_strand_id
1 'polypeptide(L)'
;ILLSLFTLSVTAAQKRKMKQKMRVELRKLSAMTELETKTIQNVWHLDLSTRWRLYRHWLQTYQSFIRRRILQHEQQYQAAAERLAELRLQEDLCILREAKVVGMTTTGAAKYRQILQKVEPRIVIVEEAAEVLEAHTITTLSKACQHLILIGDHQQLKPSANVYDLAKNFNLEVSLFERLVKVNFPFVCLRYQHRMRPEIAQLLNPHIYQDLENHPSVLKYENIKGVLSNLFFVEHDFPEQEIQEGKSHQNPHEAQFVVELCKYFLCQDYLPSQITILTTYTGQLFCLRKLMPAKTFAGVKVHVVDKYQGEENDIILLSLVRSNKEERSGFLQISNRICVALSRAKKGLYCIGNMRMLGKIPLWSKIIHTLREKGYIGRSLMLCCQNHPETKTLVSTAADFIRVPEGGCSRPCECRLSCGHVCTRACHPYDTEHKEYQCLKPCQKVLCKDGHRCPQLCYEPCGQCMVKVEKIISKCGHRQMVPCSTPDAEFLCQEPCQKKLNCGHTCNKFCGQECNTRCPELVTVALKCGHIQQVKCWISEEMKHGMPVECKTKCSVTLQCGHVCQGSCHTCFEGRFHKPCKSPCKRFLVCSHRCQQPCTTECPPCQLDCQNHCIHSRCKKKCGESCSPCAEPCEWRCQHYQCTSLCSEPCNRPRCNVPCTKRLPCGHSCIGLCGEPCPKKCLVCDHEEVTQIFFGFEEDPDARFVQLEDCGHVFESQGLDHYMDEDDGVIKLKVCPVCQTPIRKNLRYGTIVQRRLYEIERVKEKIQGPIQEIESRRQSLQAALAGNAVLRRNLPLKYLMLEDKLRAPVLSSKSIGLIENQLNFYSRLADLTNSMDKIEASERNGLRKRLDEVQVWLDRPRISFTGQELSDLQVEIQRVTYLLSLLARCNGASGRITPALAKEIATVRVILEGTKKLTDEDEAVVKAKLERLCSALPTSGLGISEAERVQIVSAIGCPRGHWFKCKNGHIYVIGECGGAMERGVCPECSAAIGGTNHNLDSTNSLASEMDGATHAAWSDTANNLLNWAELRRLL
;
A
#
# COMPACT_ATOMS: atom_id res chain seq x y z
N ILE A 1 -62.33 51.72 13.11
CA ILE A 1 -62.37 53.18 13.40
C ILE A 1 -63.26 53.90 12.37
N LEU A 2 -62.76 54.71 11.41
CA LEU A 2 -63.65 55.50 10.53
C LEU A 2 -64.61 54.72 9.63
N LEU A 3 -64.29 53.46 9.28
CA LEU A 3 -65.17 52.57 8.50
C LEU A 3 -66.06 51.65 9.37
N SER A 4 -66.06 51.80 10.70
CA SER A 4 -66.79 50.94 11.64
C SER A 4 -67.81 51.69 12.50
N LEU A 5 -68.31 52.83 12.02
CA LEU A 5 -69.27 53.71 12.71
C LEU A 5 -70.50 54.07 11.83
N PHE A 6 -70.73 53.31 10.75
CA PHE A 6 -71.92 53.45 9.90
C PHE A 6 -72.58 52.08 9.70
N THR A 7 -73.59 51.79 10.51
CA THR A 7 -74.40 50.56 10.49
C THR A 7 -75.50 50.62 9.41
N LEU A 8 -75.08 50.70 8.15
CA LEU A 8 -75.94 50.57 6.97
C LEU A 8 -75.32 49.59 5.96
N SER A 9 -76.15 48.99 5.11
CA SER A 9 -75.81 47.88 4.21
C SER A 9 -74.98 48.30 2.97
N VAL A 10 -73.76 48.82 3.21
CA VAL A 10 -72.86 49.32 2.14
C VAL A 10 -72.35 48.18 1.26
N THR A 11 -72.76 48.20 -0.02
CA THR A 11 -72.41 47.24 -1.07
C THR A 11 -70.90 47.20 -1.38
N ALA A 12 -70.44 46.12 -2.02
CA ALA A 12 -69.03 45.97 -2.42
C ALA A 12 -68.54 47.10 -3.35
N ALA A 13 -69.40 47.56 -4.28
CA ALA A 13 -69.09 48.67 -5.18
C ALA A 13 -68.93 50.00 -4.42
N GLN A 14 -69.82 50.29 -3.45
CA GLN A 14 -69.71 51.45 -2.58
C GLN A 14 -68.45 51.36 -1.69
N LYS A 15 -68.12 50.19 -1.12
CA LYS A 15 -66.87 49.96 -0.36
C LYS A 15 -65.62 50.21 -1.23
N ARG A 16 -65.63 49.84 -2.52
CA ARG A 16 -64.53 50.10 -3.47
C ARG A 16 -64.41 51.61 -3.78
N LYS A 17 -65.53 52.30 -4.05
CA LYS A 17 -65.56 53.77 -4.20
C LYS A 17 -65.09 54.50 -2.93
N MET A 18 -65.49 54.05 -1.75
CA MET A 18 -65.04 54.61 -0.46
C MET A 18 -63.52 54.44 -0.27
N LYS A 19 -62.97 53.24 -0.46
CA LYS A 19 -61.51 53.01 -0.39
C LYS A 19 -60.73 53.89 -1.38
N GLN A 20 -61.26 54.10 -2.59
CA GLN A 20 -60.64 54.98 -3.59
C GLN A 20 -60.73 56.45 -3.19
N LYS A 21 -61.88 56.93 -2.67
CA LYS A 21 -62.03 58.29 -2.13
C LYS A 21 -61.09 58.53 -0.93
N MET A 22 -60.97 57.58 -0.01
CA MET A 22 -59.99 57.64 1.08
C MET A 22 -58.54 57.74 0.56
N ARG A 23 -58.15 56.94 -0.45
CA ARG A 23 -56.82 57.04 -1.07
C ARG A 23 -56.55 58.40 -1.73
N VAL A 24 -57.57 59.05 -2.29
CA VAL A 24 -57.46 60.42 -2.83
C VAL A 24 -57.34 61.44 -1.70
N GLU A 25 -58.19 61.38 -0.67
CA GLU A 25 -58.11 62.31 0.46
C GLU A 25 -56.80 62.19 1.25
N LEU A 26 -56.26 60.98 1.42
CA LEU A 26 -54.96 60.75 2.09
C LEU A 26 -53.76 61.29 1.31
N ARG A 27 -53.90 61.59 0.01
CA ARG A 27 -52.85 62.17 -0.84
C ARG A 27 -52.86 63.71 -0.91
N LYS A 28 -53.92 64.37 -0.41
CA LYS A 28 -53.98 65.84 -0.37
C LYS A 28 -53.10 66.39 0.76
N LEU A 29 -52.43 67.51 0.49
CA LEU A 29 -51.49 68.15 1.43
C LEU A 29 -52.17 69.03 2.50
N SER A 30 -53.46 69.34 2.36
CA SER A 30 -54.18 70.25 3.27
C SER A 30 -54.49 69.60 4.62
N ALA A 31 -53.58 69.76 5.57
CA ALA A 31 -53.81 69.48 6.99
C ALA A 31 -54.48 70.66 7.71
N MET A 32 -54.72 70.51 9.02
CA MET A 32 -54.95 71.62 9.94
C MET A 32 -53.64 72.12 10.54
N THR A 33 -53.59 73.40 10.84
CA THR A 33 -52.60 74.00 11.74
C THR A 33 -52.86 73.58 13.18
N GLU A 34 -51.84 73.59 14.03
CA GLU A 34 -51.98 73.20 15.44
C GLU A 34 -52.98 74.11 16.19
N LEU A 35 -53.03 75.40 15.84
CA LEU A 35 -53.99 76.36 16.39
C LEU A 35 -55.44 76.02 16.02
N GLU A 36 -55.71 75.68 14.76
CA GLU A 36 -57.03 75.17 14.34
C GLU A 36 -57.40 73.87 15.06
N THR A 37 -56.45 72.99 15.38
CA THR A 37 -56.79 71.76 16.12
C THR A 37 -57.16 71.99 17.57
N LYS A 38 -56.60 73.04 18.20
CA LYS A 38 -56.79 73.34 19.63
C LYS A 38 -58.15 73.99 19.96
N THR A 39 -58.85 74.55 18.97
CA THR A 39 -60.21 75.11 19.15
C THR A 39 -61.33 74.08 18.95
N ILE A 40 -61.02 72.85 18.53
CA ILE A 40 -62.02 71.82 18.22
C ILE A 40 -62.39 71.04 19.48
N GLN A 41 -63.53 71.38 20.09
CA GLN A 41 -64.08 70.62 21.22
C GLN A 41 -64.84 69.36 20.78
N ASN A 42 -65.49 69.36 19.60
CA ASN A 42 -66.22 68.19 19.09
C ASN A 42 -66.00 67.98 17.58
N VAL A 43 -65.36 66.86 17.24
CA VAL A 43 -65.04 66.44 15.86
C VAL A 43 -66.30 66.18 15.02
N TRP A 44 -67.42 65.82 15.66
CA TRP A 44 -68.68 65.49 14.96
C TRP A 44 -69.45 66.73 14.48
N HIS A 45 -69.12 67.93 14.94
CA HIS A 45 -69.70 69.20 14.46
C HIS A 45 -68.98 69.76 13.22
N LEU A 46 -67.81 69.24 12.87
CA LEU A 46 -67.05 69.65 11.69
C LEU A 46 -67.62 69.06 10.40
N ASP A 47 -67.48 69.73 9.26
CA ASP A 47 -67.78 69.12 7.96
C ASP A 47 -66.75 68.04 7.55
N LEU A 48 -67.08 67.27 6.52
CA LEU A 48 -66.25 66.13 6.08
C LEU A 48 -64.86 66.54 5.57
N SER A 49 -64.71 67.68 4.89
CA SER A 49 -63.42 68.18 4.41
C SER A 49 -62.53 68.57 5.58
N THR A 50 -63.09 69.30 6.53
CA THR A 50 -62.43 69.76 7.76
C THR A 50 -62.03 68.59 8.66
N ARG A 51 -62.84 67.52 8.78
CA ARG A 51 -62.42 66.26 9.43
C ARG A 51 -61.25 65.58 8.73
N TRP A 52 -61.16 65.62 7.39
CA TRP A 52 -59.99 65.09 6.68
C TRP A 52 -58.73 65.95 6.89
N ARG A 53 -58.86 67.28 7.01
CA ARG A 53 -57.73 68.15 7.40
C ARG A 53 -57.21 67.80 8.81
N LEU A 54 -58.10 67.58 9.77
CA LEU A 54 -57.77 67.13 11.12
C LEU A 54 -57.09 65.74 11.13
N TYR A 55 -57.65 64.77 10.40
CA TYR A 55 -57.06 63.43 10.32
C TYR A 55 -55.66 63.43 9.70
N ARG A 56 -55.41 64.26 8.68
CA ARG A 56 -54.06 64.45 8.11
C ARG A 56 -53.08 65.04 9.12
N HIS A 57 -53.52 66.03 9.90
CA HIS A 57 -52.70 66.59 10.99
C HIS A 57 -52.31 65.51 11.99
N TRP A 58 -53.26 64.72 12.51
CA TRP A 58 -52.96 63.61 13.42
C TRP A 58 -52.02 62.56 12.79
N LEU A 59 -52.21 62.24 11.51
CA LEU A 59 -51.34 61.31 10.79
C LEU A 59 -49.91 61.86 10.64
N GLN A 60 -49.74 63.14 10.31
CA GLN A 60 -48.44 63.81 10.22
C GLN A 60 -47.74 63.88 11.60
N THR A 61 -48.47 64.19 12.66
CA THR A 61 -47.96 64.22 14.04
C THR A 61 -47.52 62.82 14.49
N TYR A 62 -48.32 61.78 14.20
CA TYR A 62 -47.96 60.39 14.51
C TYR A 62 -46.76 59.90 13.68
N GLN A 63 -46.73 60.18 12.37
CA GLN A 63 -45.57 59.89 11.51
C GLN A 63 -44.30 60.61 12.01
N SER A 64 -44.42 61.85 12.47
CA SER A 64 -43.30 62.61 13.04
C SER A 64 -42.81 62.00 14.35
N PHE A 65 -43.72 61.56 15.23
CA PHE A 65 -43.38 60.85 16.46
C PHE A 65 -42.66 59.52 16.18
N ILE A 66 -43.19 58.71 15.27
CA ILE A 66 -42.55 57.45 14.85
C ILE A 66 -41.18 57.71 14.19
N ARG A 67 -41.04 58.73 13.34
CA ARG A 67 -39.76 59.08 12.71
C ARG A 67 -38.72 59.53 13.73
N ARG A 68 -39.09 60.31 14.76
CA ARG A 68 -38.20 60.66 15.88
C ARG A 68 -37.74 59.41 16.64
N ARG A 69 -38.66 58.47 16.92
CA ARG A 69 -38.31 57.19 17.57
C ARG A 69 -37.41 56.31 16.73
N ILE A 70 -37.61 56.25 15.41
CA ILE A 70 -36.72 55.52 14.50
C ILE A 70 -35.31 56.13 14.53
N LEU A 71 -35.18 57.45 14.38
CA LEU A 71 -33.90 58.16 14.46
C LEU A 71 -33.20 57.94 15.82
N GLN A 72 -33.95 57.91 16.91
CA GLN A 72 -33.40 57.63 18.25
C GLN A 72 -32.87 56.19 18.38
N HIS A 73 -33.62 55.20 17.87
CA HIS A 73 -33.18 53.80 17.89
C HIS A 73 -32.04 53.53 16.88
N GLU A 74 -32.01 54.25 15.76
CA GLU A 74 -30.91 54.27 14.79
C GLU A 74 -29.62 54.82 15.40
N GLN A 75 -29.69 55.95 16.12
CA GLN A 75 -28.56 56.50 16.88
C GLN A 75 -28.07 55.54 17.99
N GLN A 76 -28.99 54.89 18.72
CA GLN A 76 -28.65 53.88 19.73
C GLN A 76 -27.95 52.67 19.11
N TYR A 77 -28.45 52.17 17.97
CA TYR A 77 -27.84 51.08 17.23
C TYR A 77 -26.45 51.45 16.69
N GLN A 78 -26.33 52.64 16.09
CA GLN A 78 -25.08 53.17 15.53
C GLN A 78 -23.99 53.24 16.61
N ALA A 79 -24.28 53.87 17.76
CA ALA A 79 -23.33 53.99 18.87
C ALA A 79 -22.94 52.61 19.47
N ALA A 80 -23.89 51.67 19.57
CA ALA A 80 -23.60 50.32 20.03
C ALA A 80 -22.74 49.52 19.02
N ALA A 81 -22.99 49.67 17.73
CA ALA A 81 -22.23 49.03 16.66
C ALA A 81 -20.80 49.60 16.57
N GLU A 82 -20.64 50.92 16.69
CA GLU A 82 -19.34 51.59 16.74
C GLU A 82 -18.53 51.14 17.97
N ARG A 83 -19.15 51.08 19.16
CA ARG A 83 -18.49 50.58 20.37
C ARG A 83 -18.10 49.10 20.28
N LEU A 84 -18.92 48.25 19.65
CA LEU A 84 -18.58 46.85 19.40
C LEU A 84 -17.43 46.71 18.39
N ALA A 85 -17.38 47.57 17.37
CA ALA A 85 -16.26 47.60 16.42
C ALA A 85 -14.96 48.06 17.10
N GLU A 86 -15.01 49.05 17.99
CA GLU A 86 -13.87 49.52 18.78
C GLU A 86 -13.32 48.41 19.70
N LEU A 87 -14.19 47.69 20.41
CA LEU A 87 -13.77 46.60 21.31
C LEU A 87 -13.12 45.44 20.54
N ARG A 88 -13.68 45.05 19.39
CA ARG A 88 -13.04 44.06 18.50
C ARG A 88 -11.70 44.52 17.96
N LEU A 89 -11.57 45.81 17.63
CA LEU A 89 -10.30 46.39 17.21
C LEU A 89 -9.23 46.31 18.33
N GLN A 90 -9.64 46.44 19.60
CA GLN A 90 -8.76 46.29 20.76
C GLN A 90 -8.38 44.82 21.01
N GLU A 91 -9.32 43.89 20.83
CA GLU A 91 -9.09 42.44 20.89
C GLU A 91 -8.09 41.98 19.82
N ASP A 92 -8.34 42.33 18.54
CA ASP A 92 -7.42 42.10 17.42
C ASP A 92 -6.01 42.68 17.72
N LEU A 93 -5.93 43.88 18.31
CA LEU A 93 -4.68 44.56 18.63
C LEU A 93 -3.83 43.85 19.69
N CYS A 94 -4.46 43.24 20.70
CA CYS A 94 -3.75 42.45 21.70
C CYS A 94 -3.15 41.19 21.06
N ILE A 95 -3.98 40.42 20.35
CA ILE A 95 -3.57 39.18 19.66
C ILE A 95 -2.42 39.44 18.67
N LEU A 96 -2.52 40.53 17.89
CA LEU A 96 -1.52 40.87 16.87
C LEU A 96 -0.24 41.49 17.42
N ARG A 97 -0.20 41.91 18.69
CA ARG A 97 1.04 42.33 19.38
C ARG A 97 1.83 41.17 19.97
N GLU A 98 1.16 40.06 20.28
CA GLU A 98 1.82 38.82 20.74
C GLU A 98 2.30 37.95 19.57
N ALA A 99 1.72 38.13 18.38
CA ALA A 99 2.08 37.40 17.17
C ALA A 99 3.48 37.75 16.64
N LYS A 100 4.36 36.75 16.50
CA LYS A 100 5.71 36.91 15.92
C LYS A 100 5.72 37.22 14.43
N VAL A 101 4.70 36.78 13.70
CA VAL A 101 4.51 36.97 12.26
C VAL A 101 3.02 37.16 12.02
N VAL A 102 2.66 38.17 11.22
CA VAL A 102 1.27 38.46 10.85
C VAL A 102 1.14 38.37 9.33
N GLY A 103 0.53 37.29 8.83
CA GLY A 103 0.19 37.14 7.42
C GLY A 103 -1.15 37.82 7.09
N MET A 104 -1.20 38.62 6.03
CA MET A 104 -2.44 39.27 5.56
C MET A 104 -2.35 39.58 4.06
N THR A 105 -3.49 39.58 3.36
CA THR A 105 -3.57 40.06 1.98
C THR A 105 -3.39 41.58 1.93
N THR A 106 -2.96 42.12 0.78
CA THR A 106 -2.78 43.57 0.60
C THR A 106 -4.07 44.37 0.82
N THR A 107 -5.22 43.81 0.43
CA THR A 107 -6.56 44.37 0.72
C THR A 107 -6.94 44.28 2.20
N GLY A 108 -6.55 43.21 2.89
CA GLY A 108 -6.67 43.10 4.34
C GLY A 108 -5.80 44.15 5.04
N ALA A 109 -4.55 44.31 4.62
CA ALA A 109 -3.61 45.26 5.18
C ALA A 109 -4.06 46.72 5.00
N ALA A 110 -4.66 47.06 3.84
CA ALA A 110 -5.32 48.36 3.63
C ALA A 110 -6.53 48.56 4.56
N LYS A 111 -7.41 47.56 4.69
CA LYS A 111 -8.59 47.59 5.59
C LYS A 111 -8.19 47.76 7.06
N TYR A 112 -7.16 47.03 7.51
CA TYR A 112 -6.67 47.01 8.88
C TYR A 112 -5.51 47.99 9.12
N ARG A 113 -5.36 49.03 8.28
CA ARG A 113 -4.32 50.07 8.42
C ARG A 113 -4.28 50.67 9.84
N GLN A 114 -5.42 50.91 10.48
CA GLN A 114 -5.47 51.43 11.86
C GLN A 114 -4.84 50.49 12.90
N ILE A 115 -4.89 49.18 12.66
CA ILE A 115 -4.20 48.17 13.50
C ILE A 115 -2.71 48.20 13.22
N LEU A 116 -2.31 48.18 11.93
CA LEU A 116 -0.89 48.19 11.54
C LEU A 116 -0.12 49.41 12.09
N GLN A 117 -0.74 50.59 12.13
CA GLN A 117 -0.13 51.79 12.73
C GLN A 117 -0.03 51.74 14.27
N LYS A 118 -0.61 50.74 14.94
CA LYS A 118 -0.54 50.52 16.41
C LYS A 118 0.23 49.25 16.80
N VAL A 119 0.36 48.29 15.88
CA VAL A 119 1.26 47.12 16.00
C VAL A 119 2.70 47.51 15.64
N GLU A 120 2.88 48.52 14.79
CA GLU A 120 4.17 49.12 14.44
C GLU A 120 5.23 48.10 13.95
N PRO A 121 4.91 47.28 12.92
CA PRO A 121 5.84 46.29 12.40
C PRO A 121 7.11 46.96 11.84
N ARG A 122 8.27 46.55 12.38
CA ARG A 122 9.61 47.04 11.99
C ARG A 122 10.12 46.41 10.69
N ILE A 123 9.68 45.20 10.38
CA ILE A 123 10.01 44.48 9.16
C ILE A 123 8.70 44.20 8.43
N VAL A 124 8.64 44.55 7.14
CA VAL A 124 7.51 44.28 6.26
C VAL A 124 8.02 43.52 5.05
N ILE A 125 7.41 42.36 4.76
CA ILE A 125 7.71 41.55 3.58
C ILE A 125 6.48 41.58 2.68
N VAL A 126 6.68 41.88 1.40
CA VAL A 126 5.64 41.86 0.37
C VAL A 126 6.02 40.81 -0.67
N GLU A 127 5.28 39.72 -0.68
CA GLU A 127 5.33 38.68 -1.72
C GLU A 127 4.46 39.08 -2.92
N GLU A 128 4.80 38.59 -4.12
CA GLU A 128 4.21 38.99 -5.41
C GLU A 128 4.14 40.53 -5.58
N ALA A 129 5.12 41.26 -5.06
CA ALA A 129 5.17 42.73 -5.01
C ALA A 129 5.11 43.41 -6.39
N ALA A 130 5.34 42.67 -7.47
CA ALA A 130 5.14 43.13 -8.84
C ALA A 130 3.65 43.29 -9.23
N GLU A 131 2.76 42.49 -8.63
CA GLU A 131 1.30 42.51 -8.83
C GLU A 131 0.58 43.48 -7.85
N VAL A 132 1.32 44.13 -6.94
CA VAL A 132 0.74 44.99 -5.90
C VAL A 132 0.78 46.48 -6.30
N LEU A 133 -0.39 47.14 -6.23
CA LEU A 133 -0.50 48.60 -6.39
C LEU A 133 0.43 49.33 -5.42
N GLU A 134 1.23 50.28 -5.91
CA GLU A 134 2.14 51.09 -5.08
C GLU A 134 1.41 51.76 -3.90
N ALA A 135 0.20 52.26 -4.13
CA ALA A 135 -0.64 52.85 -3.09
C ALA A 135 -1.00 51.86 -1.97
N HIS A 136 -1.20 50.57 -2.26
CA HIS A 136 -1.40 49.56 -1.23
C HIS A 136 -0.10 49.31 -0.46
N THR A 137 1.05 49.16 -1.14
CA THR A 137 2.33 48.96 -0.46
C THR A 137 2.66 50.12 0.49
N ILE A 138 2.52 51.37 0.04
CA ILE A 138 2.80 52.56 0.87
C ILE A 138 1.82 52.68 2.05
N THR A 139 0.53 52.38 1.87
CA THR A 139 -0.46 52.54 2.95
C THR A 139 -0.40 51.47 4.05
N THR A 140 0.38 50.40 3.86
CA THR A 140 0.62 49.40 4.92
C THR A 140 1.80 49.74 5.83
N LEU A 141 2.75 50.57 5.38
CA LEU A 141 3.95 50.91 6.16
C LEU A 141 3.60 51.73 7.41
N SER A 142 4.16 51.34 8.55
CA SER A 142 4.11 52.11 9.80
C SER A 142 5.29 53.08 9.88
N LYS A 143 5.21 54.11 10.75
CA LYS A 143 6.34 55.00 11.04
C LYS A 143 7.55 54.26 11.66
N ALA A 144 7.33 53.07 12.22
CA ALA A 144 8.37 52.23 12.81
C ALA A 144 8.99 51.22 11.82
N CYS A 145 8.56 51.20 10.55
CA CYS A 145 9.12 50.31 9.54
C CYS A 145 10.59 50.68 9.25
N GLN A 146 11.50 49.73 9.54
CA GLN A 146 12.95 49.86 9.37
C GLN A 146 13.46 49.06 8.16
N HIS A 147 12.77 47.98 7.77
CA HIS A 147 13.16 47.11 6.67
C HIS A 147 11.94 46.69 5.85
N LEU A 148 11.88 47.13 4.59
CA LEU A 148 10.88 46.70 3.61
C LEU A 148 11.54 45.76 2.60
N ILE A 149 11.04 44.53 2.51
CA ILE A 149 11.49 43.50 1.57
C ILE A 149 10.40 43.31 0.52
N LEU A 150 10.72 43.57 -0.75
CA LEU A 150 9.80 43.39 -1.88
C LEU A 150 10.28 42.21 -2.74
N ILE A 151 9.45 41.19 -2.87
CA ILE A 151 9.73 39.96 -3.63
C ILE A 151 8.67 39.87 -4.73
N GLY A 152 9.08 39.79 -6.00
CA GLY A 152 8.15 39.66 -7.12
C GLY A 152 8.88 39.63 -8.46
N ASP A 153 8.11 39.57 -9.55
CA ASP A 153 8.63 39.51 -10.91
C ASP A 153 7.87 40.46 -11.84
N HIS A 154 8.56 41.52 -12.31
CA HIS A 154 7.99 42.55 -13.18
C HIS A 154 7.73 42.06 -14.63
N GLN A 155 8.16 40.85 -14.97
CA GLN A 155 7.81 40.15 -16.23
C GLN A 155 6.57 39.25 -16.09
N GLN A 156 6.02 39.07 -14.88
CA GLN A 156 4.73 38.42 -14.61
C GLN A 156 3.62 39.48 -14.41
N LEU A 157 2.45 39.14 -13.84
CA LEU A 157 1.29 40.05 -13.82
C LEU A 157 1.58 41.36 -13.06
N LYS A 158 0.81 42.38 -13.45
CA LYS A 158 0.82 43.73 -12.88
C LYS A 158 -0.49 43.98 -12.14
N PRO A 159 -0.52 44.88 -11.13
CA PRO A 159 -1.77 45.29 -10.51
C PRO A 159 -2.73 45.84 -11.57
N SER A 160 -3.98 45.36 -11.58
CA SER A 160 -5.01 45.90 -12.47
C SER A 160 -5.69 47.12 -11.83
N ALA A 161 -5.85 48.20 -12.58
CA ALA A 161 -6.64 49.35 -12.16
C ALA A 161 -8.07 49.27 -12.72
N ASN A 162 -9.07 49.41 -11.85
CA ASN A 162 -10.50 49.37 -12.22
C ASN A 162 -10.94 50.50 -13.19
N VAL A 163 -10.11 51.53 -13.38
CA VAL A 163 -10.39 52.67 -14.26
C VAL A 163 -9.30 52.72 -15.35
N TYR A 164 -9.70 52.42 -16.58
CA TYR A 164 -8.81 52.32 -17.74
C TYR A 164 -7.96 53.60 -17.97
N ASP A 165 -8.55 54.78 -17.77
CA ASP A 165 -7.82 56.05 -17.94
C ASP A 165 -6.73 56.25 -16.88
N LEU A 166 -6.90 55.71 -15.66
CA LEU A 166 -5.88 55.74 -14.61
C LEU A 166 -4.76 54.73 -14.88
N ALA A 167 -5.07 53.56 -15.45
CA ALA A 167 -4.06 52.64 -15.96
C ALA A 167 -3.22 53.31 -17.07
N LYS A 168 -3.90 53.81 -18.11
CA LYS A 168 -3.28 54.23 -19.37
C LYS A 168 -2.58 55.57 -19.30
N ASN A 169 -3.22 56.58 -18.71
CA ASN A 169 -2.74 57.97 -18.79
C ASN A 169 -1.88 58.34 -17.56
N PHE A 170 -2.02 57.60 -16.45
CA PHE A 170 -1.34 57.88 -15.18
C PHE A 170 -0.45 56.72 -14.70
N ASN A 171 -0.32 55.64 -15.47
CA ASN A 171 0.53 54.48 -15.17
C ASN A 171 0.27 53.81 -13.80
N LEU A 172 -0.97 53.85 -13.31
CA LEU A 172 -1.33 53.32 -11.98
C LEU A 172 -1.11 51.80 -11.83
N GLU A 173 -0.96 51.08 -12.96
CA GLU A 173 -0.63 49.64 -13.00
C GLU A 173 0.89 49.35 -12.86
N VAL A 174 1.73 50.37 -12.67
CA VAL A 174 3.14 50.17 -12.30
C VAL A 174 3.23 50.00 -10.78
N SER A 175 3.69 48.83 -10.34
CA SER A 175 3.93 48.54 -8.92
C SER A 175 5.18 49.24 -8.40
N LEU A 176 5.28 49.42 -7.07
CA LEU A 176 6.47 49.98 -6.42
C LEU A 176 7.74 49.17 -6.78
N PHE A 177 7.60 47.84 -6.89
CA PHE A 177 8.65 46.95 -7.32
C PHE A 177 9.10 47.22 -8.76
N GLU A 178 8.18 47.28 -9.74
CA GLU A 178 8.52 47.62 -11.12
C GLU A 178 9.13 49.03 -11.23
N ARG A 179 8.64 50.00 -10.45
CA ARG A 179 9.19 51.36 -10.42
C ARG A 179 10.62 51.40 -9.90
N LEU A 180 10.94 50.67 -8.83
CA LEU A 180 12.30 50.58 -8.28
C LEU A 180 13.27 49.89 -9.24
N VAL A 181 12.85 48.80 -9.90
CA VAL A 181 13.64 48.13 -10.94
C VAL A 181 13.93 49.08 -12.12
N LYS A 182 12.93 49.83 -12.59
CA LYS A 182 13.09 50.79 -13.71
C LYS A 182 14.05 51.95 -13.44
N VAL A 183 14.22 52.36 -12.19
CA VAL A 183 15.22 53.40 -11.81
C VAL A 183 16.59 52.81 -11.47
N ASN A 184 16.82 51.53 -11.79
CA ASN A 184 18.04 50.78 -11.48
C ASN A 184 18.40 50.78 -9.99
N PHE A 185 17.39 50.75 -9.11
CA PHE A 185 17.64 50.52 -7.68
C PHE A 185 18.27 49.13 -7.48
N PRO A 186 19.30 48.95 -6.63
CA PRO A 186 19.96 47.66 -6.46
C PRO A 186 18.99 46.54 -6.04
N PHE A 187 18.92 45.48 -6.85
CA PHE A 187 18.11 44.29 -6.59
C PHE A 187 18.90 43.00 -6.85
N VAL A 188 18.46 41.90 -6.24
CA VAL A 188 19.04 40.56 -6.45
C VAL A 188 18.09 39.75 -7.35
N CYS A 189 18.63 39.15 -8.40
CA CYS A 189 17.87 38.28 -9.31
C CYS A 189 18.25 36.81 -9.08
N LEU A 190 17.25 35.94 -8.88
CA LEU A 190 17.44 34.50 -8.74
C LEU A 190 17.48 33.85 -10.13
N ARG A 191 18.66 33.38 -10.56
CA ARG A 191 18.91 32.86 -11.92
C ARG A 191 18.42 31.43 -12.13
N TYR A 192 18.48 30.58 -11.10
CA TYR A 192 18.14 29.16 -11.20
C TYR A 192 16.64 28.91 -11.05
N GLN A 193 16.02 28.29 -12.05
CA GLN A 193 14.65 27.80 -11.98
C GLN A 193 14.61 26.30 -11.63
N HIS A 194 13.68 25.93 -10.73
CA HIS A 194 13.54 24.59 -10.15
C HIS A 194 12.22 23.88 -10.53
N ARG A 195 11.41 24.51 -11.40
CA ARG A 195 10.02 24.12 -11.70
C ARG A 195 9.89 23.33 -12.99
N MET A 196 10.38 23.89 -14.09
CA MET A 196 10.00 23.54 -15.46
C MET A 196 11.03 22.63 -16.12
N ARG A 197 10.60 21.70 -16.94
CA ARG A 197 11.48 21.04 -17.93
C ARG A 197 12.24 22.06 -18.80
N PRO A 198 13.51 21.81 -19.19
CA PRO A 198 14.26 22.68 -20.10
C PRO A 198 13.53 23.01 -21.40
N GLU A 199 12.81 22.03 -21.97
CA GLU A 199 12.01 22.21 -23.19
C GLU A 199 10.95 23.31 -23.03
N ILE A 200 10.36 23.42 -21.83
CA ILE A 200 9.33 24.42 -21.48
C ILE A 200 10.01 25.76 -21.14
N ALA A 201 11.13 25.74 -20.41
CA ALA A 201 11.89 26.94 -20.07
C ALA A 201 12.44 27.68 -21.32
N GLN A 202 12.73 26.97 -22.42
CA GLN A 202 13.15 27.56 -23.69
C GLN A 202 12.06 28.43 -24.37
N LEU A 203 10.80 28.37 -23.92
CA LEU A 203 9.77 29.30 -24.37
C LEU A 203 9.89 30.69 -23.72
N LEU A 204 10.62 30.78 -22.61
CA LEU A 204 10.79 31.96 -21.77
C LEU A 204 12.20 32.55 -21.87
N ASN A 205 13.23 31.72 -22.05
CA ASN A 205 14.62 32.12 -22.29
C ASN A 205 14.99 31.84 -23.77
N PRO A 206 15.47 32.82 -24.56
CA PRO A 206 15.86 34.19 -24.19
C PRO A 206 14.75 35.26 -24.41
N HIS A 207 13.51 34.83 -24.65
CA HIS A 207 12.45 35.69 -25.20
C HIS A 207 11.82 36.68 -24.21
N ILE A 208 11.87 36.36 -22.91
CA ILE A 208 11.31 37.12 -21.79
C ILE A 208 12.38 37.34 -20.70
N TYR A 209 13.14 36.29 -20.37
CA TYR A 209 14.28 36.36 -19.44
C TYR A 209 15.57 36.01 -20.17
N GLN A 210 16.64 36.77 -19.95
CA GLN A 210 17.95 36.53 -20.58
C GLN A 210 18.77 35.49 -19.80
N ASP A 211 18.82 35.63 -18.47
CA ASP A 211 19.74 34.90 -17.58
C ASP A 211 19.06 33.78 -16.77
N LEU A 212 18.05 33.10 -17.33
CA LEU A 212 17.28 32.06 -16.63
C LEU A 212 17.88 30.67 -16.86
N GLU A 213 18.54 30.12 -15.84
CA GLU A 213 19.25 28.83 -15.88
C GLU A 213 18.42 27.67 -15.30
N ASN A 214 18.60 26.47 -15.84
CA ASN A 214 17.89 25.26 -15.40
C ASN A 214 18.65 24.55 -14.26
N HIS A 215 18.06 24.45 -13.07
CA HIS A 215 18.68 23.71 -11.97
C HIS A 215 18.72 22.18 -12.26
N PRO A 216 19.79 21.43 -11.93
CA PRO A 216 19.90 19.99 -12.25
C PRO A 216 18.80 19.05 -11.73
N SER A 217 17.87 19.53 -10.90
CA SER A 217 16.67 18.78 -10.51
C SER A 217 15.68 18.60 -11.66
N VAL A 218 15.47 19.60 -12.52
CA VAL A 218 14.46 19.53 -13.59
C VAL A 218 14.86 18.60 -14.74
N LEU A 219 16.16 18.30 -14.85
CA LEU A 219 16.73 17.36 -15.82
C LEU A 219 16.35 15.90 -15.51
N LYS A 220 15.84 15.61 -14.30
CA LYS A 220 15.51 14.26 -13.82
C LYS A 220 14.02 13.92 -13.89
N TYR A 221 13.19 14.80 -14.45
CA TYR A 221 11.77 14.51 -14.59
C TYR A 221 11.50 13.39 -15.60
N GLU A 222 10.46 12.61 -15.34
CA GLU A 222 9.94 11.58 -16.25
C GLU A 222 9.32 12.21 -17.51
N ASN A 223 9.17 11.42 -18.57
CA ASN A 223 8.40 11.82 -19.75
C ASN A 223 6.90 11.61 -19.51
N ILE A 224 6.05 12.39 -20.18
CA ILE A 224 4.60 12.26 -20.03
C ILE A 224 4.09 10.96 -20.67
N LYS A 225 3.32 10.18 -19.91
CA LYS A 225 2.72 8.93 -20.35
C LYS A 225 1.74 9.17 -21.51
N GLY A 226 1.74 8.27 -22.51
CA GLY A 226 0.75 8.23 -23.59
C GLY A 226 1.00 9.21 -24.75
N VAL A 227 2.10 9.96 -24.75
CA VAL A 227 2.48 10.95 -25.78
C VAL A 227 3.98 10.87 -26.06
N LEU A 228 4.42 11.28 -27.26
CA LEU A 228 5.84 11.27 -27.63
C LEU A 228 6.62 12.53 -27.23
N SER A 229 5.94 13.62 -26.89
CA SER A 229 6.55 14.94 -26.65
C SER A 229 5.98 15.59 -25.40
N ASN A 230 6.84 15.95 -24.44
CA ASN A 230 6.46 16.62 -23.18
C ASN A 230 5.90 18.04 -23.38
N LEU A 231 6.20 18.65 -24.52
CA LEU A 231 5.77 19.97 -24.94
C LEU A 231 5.17 19.87 -26.35
N PHE A 232 3.93 20.35 -26.54
CA PHE A 232 3.35 20.43 -27.88
C PHE A 232 2.29 21.54 -28.03
N PHE A 233 2.28 22.18 -29.20
CA PHE A 233 1.36 23.25 -29.58
C PHE A 233 0.50 22.82 -30.77
N VAL A 234 -0.82 22.68 -30.54
CA VAL A 234 -1.81 22.29 -31.55
C VAL A 234 -2.35 23.54 -32.26
N GLU A 235 -2.00 23.71 -33.54
CA GLU A 235 -2.47 24.80 -34.41
C GLU A 235 -3.84 24.46 -35.02
N HIS A 236 -4.81 25.38 -34.92
CA HIS A 236 -6.09 25.28 -35.63
C HIS A 236 -6.58 26.63 -36.17
N ASP A 237 -7.52 26.56 -37.13
CA ASP A 237 -8.16 27.72 -37.76
C ASP A 237 -9.63 27.92 -37.30
N PHE A 238 -10.18 27.06 -36.43
CA PHE A 238 -11.60 27.14 -35.99
C PHE A 238 -11.93 28.45 -35.26
N PRO A 239 -13.09 29.09 -35.52
CA PRO A 239 -13.43 30.41 -34.98
C PRO A 239 -13.90 30.39 -33.52
N GLU A 240 -13.68 31.51 -32.83
CA GLU A 240 -14.22 31.79 -31.50
C GLU A 240 -15.73 32.15 -31.50
N GLN A 241 -16.32 32.21 -30.31
CA GLN A 241 -17.66 32.72 -30.05
C GLN A 241 -17.62 33.77 -28.92
N GLU A 242 -18.41 34.84 -29.07
CA GLU A 242 -18.59 35.87 -28.03
C GLU A 242 -19.81 35.57 -27.16
N ILE A 243 -19.70 35.81 -25.86
CA ILE A 243 -20.78 35.65 -24.87
C ILE A 243 -21.31 37.03 -24.50
N GLN A 244 -22.61 37.24 -24.72
CA GLN A 244 -23.30 38.52 -24.47
C GLN A 244 -23.21 38.95 -22.99
N GLU A 245 -23.31 38.00 -22.06
CA GLU A 245 -23.04 38.25 -20.65
C GLU A 245 -21.53 38.42 -20.39
N GLY A 246 -21.11 39.67 -20.23
CA GLY A 246 -19.77 40.02 -19.72
C GLY A 246 -18.67 40.20 -20.76
N LYS A 247 -18.98 40.27 -22.07
CA LYS A 247 -18.01 40.51 -23.16
C LYS A 247 -16.81 39.55 -23.14
N SER A 248 -17.08 38.27 -22.92
CA SER A 248 -16.06 37.23 -22.80
C SER A 248 -16.12 36.25 -23.97
N HIS A 249 -14.99 35.62 -24.28
CA HIS A 249 -14.85 34.74 -25.44
C HIS A 249 -14.80 33.27 -25.00
N GLN A 250 -15.28 32.38 -25.86
CA GLN A 250 -15.10 30.93 -25.75
C GLN A 250 -14.73 30.33 -27.13
N ASN A 251 -14.08 29.17 -27.13
CA ASN A 251 -13.80 28.41 -28.33
C ASN A 251 -14.19 26.94 -28.09
N PRO A 252 -15.37 26.50 -28.55
CA PRO A 252 -15.87 25.15 -28.30
C PRO A 252 -14.96 24.04 -28.84
N HIS A 253 -14.24 24.28 -29.94
CA HIS A 253 -13.29 23.31 -30.49
C HIS A 253 -12.11 23.07 -29.53
N GLU A 254 -11.50 24.15 -29.04
CA GLU A 254 -10.43 24.07 -28.03
C GLU A 254 -10.92 23.41 -26.75
N ALA A 255 -12.12 23.78 -26.28
CA ALA A 255 -12.69 23.25 -25.05
C ALA A 255 -12.93 21.74 -25.14
N GLN A 256 -13.51 21.26 -26.24
CA GLN A 256 -13.72 19.83 -26.48
C GLN A 256 -12.40 19.06 -26.59
N PHE A 257 -11.41 19.59 -27.32
CA PHE A 257 -10.11 18.95 -27.47
C PHE A 257 -9.38 18.83 -26.13
N VAL A 258 -9.35 19.90 -25.32
CA VAL A 258 -8.68 19.91 -24.01
C VAL A 258 -9.36 18.98 -23.01
N VAL A 259 -10.69 18.86 -23.04
CA VAL A 259 -11.42 17.93 -22.16
C VAL A 259 -11.17 16.47 -22.52
N GLU A 260 -11.18 16.10 -23.81
CA GLU A 260 -10.84 14.74 -24.24
C GLU A 260 -9.34 14.42 -24.04
N LEU A 261 -8.43 15.39 -24.20
CA LEU A 261 -7.01 15.22 -23.86
C LEU A 261 -6.79 15.04 -22.35
N CYS A 262 -7.50 15.81 -21.51
CA CYS A 262 -7.48 15.63 -20.05
C CYS A 262 -7.95 14.23 -19.66
N LYS A 263 -9.07 13.77 -20.25
CA LYS A 263 -9.64 12.43 -20.05
C LYS A 263 -8.69 11.33 -20.53
N TYR A 264 -8.01 11.53 -21.66
CA TYR A 264 -6.97 10.62 -22.14
C TYR A 264 -5.81 10.50 -21.14
N PHE A 265 -5.33 11.61 -20.57
CA PHE A 265 -4.28 11.59 -19.54
C PHE A 265 -4.73 10.94 -18.22
N LEU A 266 -5.98 11.13 -17.78
CA LEU A 266 -6.53 10.39 -16.64
C LEU A 266 -6.50 8.87 -16.89
N CYS A 267 -6.79 8.42 -18.12
CA CYS A 267 -6.66 7.02 -18.52
C CYS A 267 -5.19 6.53 -18.64
N GLN A 268 -4.18 7.40 -18.57
CA GLN A 268 -2.75 7.02 -18.51
C GLN A 268 -2.24 6.80 -17.08
N ASP A 269 -3.09 6.64 -16.06
CA ASP A 269 -2.66 6.60 -14.66
C ASP A 269 -1.94 7.92 -14.27
N TYR A 270 -2.67 9.03 -14.39
CA TYR A 270 -2.34 10.32 -13.78
C TYR A 270 -3.45 10.73 -12.81
N LEU A 271 -3.08 11.21 -11.63
CA LEU A 271 -4.06 11.70 -10.66
C LEU A 271 -4.70 13.00 -11.16
N PRO A 272 -6.01 13.23 -10.94
CA PRO A 272 -6.68 14.48 -11.29
C PRO A 272 -5.97 15.73 -10.78
N SER A 273 -5.36 15.65 -9.58
CA SER A 273 -4.61 16.74 -8.96
C SER A 273 -3.31 17.12 -9.69
N GLN A 274 -2.74 16.22 -10.51
CA GLN A 274 -1.53 16.47 -11.32
C GLN A 274 -1.82 17.23 -12.62
N ILE A 275 -3.10 17.43 -12.97
CA ILE A 275 -3.53 18.07 -14.21
C ILE A 275 -4.20 19.40 -13.87
N THR A 276 -3.90 20.44 -14.65
CA THR A 276 -4.64 21.70 -14.60
C THR A 276 -4.91 22.24 -15.98
N ILE A 277 -6.16 22.63 -16.21
CA ILE A 277 -6.58 23.32 -17.43
C ILE A 277 -6.55 24.82 -17.17
N LEU A 278 -5.77 25.54 -17.97
CA LEU A 278 -5.68 26.99 -17.97
C LEU A 278 -6.32 27.55 -19.24
N THR A 279 -6.97 28.71 -19.08
CA THR A 279 -7.49 29.47 -20.22
C THR A 279 -7.37 30.97 -19.99
N THR A 280 -7.37 31.73 -21.08
CA THR A 280 -7.25 33.19 -21.10
C THR A 280 -8.57 33.92 -20.88
N TYR A 281 -9.73 33.24 -20.96
CA TYR A 281 -11.04 33.88 -20.87
C TYR A 281 -12.02 33.18 -19.91
N THR A 282 -12.83 34.00 -19.22
CA THR A 282 -13.87 33.52 -18.30
C THR A 282 -15.00 32.77 -19.02
N GLY A 283 -15.32 33.12 -20.28
CA GLY A 283 -16.29 32.39 -21.09
C GLY A 283 -15.86 30.94 -21.33
N GLN A 284 -14.61 30.76 -21.78
CA GLN A 284 -14.01 29.44 -21.93
C GLN A 284 -13.94 28.66 -20.61
N LEU A 285 -13.67 29.33 -19.47
CA LEU A 285 -13.70 28.68 -18.15
C LEU A 285 -15.08 28.08 -17.82
N PHE A 286 -16.18 28.79 -18.12
CA PHE A 286 -17.53 28.24 -17.95
C PHE A 286 -17.84 27.15 -18.98
N CYS A 287 -17.37 27.29 -20.23
CA CYS A 287 -17.52 26.29 -21.28
C CYS A 287 -16.86 24.95 -20.90
N LEU A 288 -15.59 25.00 -20.46
CA LEU A 288 -14.83 23.84 -19.95
C LEU A 288 -15.55 23.18 -18.75
N ARG A 289 -15.97 23.97 -17.75
CA ARG A 289 -16.69 23.45 -16.57
C ARG A 289 -18.03 22.80 -16.93
N LYS A 290 -18.71 23.25 -17.98
CA LYS A 290 -19.93 22.61 -18.50
C LYS A 290 -19.66 21.27 -19.20
N LEU A 291 -18.48 21.10 -19.81
CA LEU A 291 -18.04 19.88 -20.47
C LEU A 291 -17.40 18.85 -19.52
N MET A 292 -17.07 19.23 -18.28
CA MET A 292 -16.34 18.41 -17.31
C MET A 292 -17.22 17.96 -16.12
N PRO A 293 -17.99 16.86 -16.26
CA PRO A 293 -18.79 16.33 -15.15
C PRO A 293 -17.93 15.84 -13.99
N ALA A 294 -18.33 16.21 -12.76
CA ALA A 294 -17.58 15.89 -11.54
C ALA A 294 -17.31 14.39 -11.34
N LYS A 295 -18.18 13.50 -11.83
CA LYS A 295 -17.98 12.03 -11.76
C LYS A 295 -16.68 11.56 -12.45
N THR A 296 -16.18 12.28 -13.45
CA THR A 296 -14.99 11.90 -14.22
C THR A 296 -13.78 12.79 -13.92
N PHE A 297 -13.99 14.06 -13.56
CA PHE A 297 -12.94 15.07 -13.43
C PHE A 297 -12.75 15.62 -12.01
N ALA A 298 -13.27 14.94 -10.98
CA ALA A 298 -13.08 15.34 -9.58
C ALA A 298 -11.59 15.49 -9.23
N GLY A 299 -11.17 16.71 -8.86
CA GLY A 299 -9.79 17.05 -8.51
C GLY A 299 -8.97 17.73 -9.61
N VAL A 300 -9.44 17.73 -10.88
CA VAL A 300 -8.78 18.52 -11.94
C VAL A 300 -9.08 20.00 -11.72
N LYS A 301 -8.04 20.82 -11.60
CA LYS A 301 -8.21 22.28 -11.50
C LYS A 301 -8.52 22.88 -12.87
N VAL A 302 -9.47 23.81 -12.94
CA VAL A 302 -9.78 24.60 -14.15
C VAL A 302 -9.86 26.07 -13.77
N HIS A 303 -8.91 26.88 -14.25
CA HIS A 303 -8.70 28.28 -13.85
C HIS A 303 -8.47 29.19 -15.07
N VAL A 304 -8.70 30.50 -14.89
CA VAL A 304 -8.14 31.50 -15.81
C VAL A 304 -6.68 31.78 -15.41
N VAL A 305 -5.81 32.05 -16.39
CA VAL A 305 -4.37 32.31 -16.18
C VAL A 305 -4.12 33.38 -15.11
N ASP A 306 -4.89 34.47 -15.13
CA ASP A 306 -4.81 35.57 -14.15
C ASP A 306 -5.05 35.12 -12.69
N LYS A 307 -5.70 33.97 -12.47
CA LYS A 307 -6.00 33.41 -11.14
C LYS A 307 -5.18 32.16 -10.84
N TYR A 308 -3.98 32.08 -11.44
CA TYR A 308 -3.05 30.96 -11.30
C TYR A 308 -1.57 31.43 -11.22
N GLN A 309 -1.33 32.70 -10.90
CA GLN A 309 -0.02 33.17 -10.41
C GLN A 309 0.30 32.51 -9.06
N GLY A 310 1.57 32.45 -8.66
CA GLY A 310 2.08 31.55 -7.61
C GLY A 310 2.05 30.05 -7.97
N GLU A 311 0.88 29.52 -8.37
CA GLU A 311 0.63 28.09 -8.59
C GLU A 311 1.46 27.43 -9.72
N GLU A 312 1.57 26.10 -9.64
CA GLU A 312 2.24 25.22 -10.61
C GLU A 312 1.60 23.82 -10.61
N ASN A 313 1.79 23.05 -11.69
CA ASN A 313 1.39 21.63 -11.72
C ASN A 313 2.25 20.77 -12.65
N ASP A 314 2.18 19.44 -12.49
CA ASP A 314 2.87 18.46 -13.32
C ASP A 314 2.50 18.59 -14.81
N ILE A 315 1.19 18.63 -15.13
CA ILE A 315 0.67 18.77 -16.49
C ILE A 315 -0.26 19.99 -16.59
N ILE A 316 0.02 20.88 -17.54
CA ILE A 316 -0.82 22.02 -17.91
C ILE A 316 -1.40 21.83 -19.31
N LEU A 317 -2.71 22.01 -19.44
CA LEU A 317 -3.42 22.08 -20.71
C LEU A 317 -3.91 23.52 -20.91
N LEU A 318 -3.43 24.21 -21.95
CA LEU A 318 -3.63 25.65 -22.16
C LEU A 318 -4.49 25.93 -23.41
N SER A 319 -5.68 26.53 -23.20
CA SER A 319 -6.57 27.01 -24.28
C SER A 319 -6.43 28.52 -24.43
N LEU A 320 -5.98 28.96 -25.62
CA LEU A 320 -5.74 30.37 -25.94
C LEU A 320 -7.00 31.13 -26.40
N VAL A 321 -8.04 30.40 -26.82
CA VAL A 321 -9.40 30.87 -27.19
C VAL A 321 -9.49 31.69 -28.47
N ARG A 322 -8.61 32.66 -28.69
CA ARG A 322 -8.79 33.69 -29.72
C ARG A 322 -8.49 33.16 -31.12
N SER A 323 -9.46 33.33 -32.01
CA SER A 323 -9.43 32.92 -33.41
C SER A 323 -10.55 33.64 -34.16
N ASN A 324 -10.23 34.78 -34.76
CA ASN A 324 -11.22 35.65 -35.44
C ASN A 324 -10.63 36.30 -36.70
N LYS A 325 -11.51 36.66 -37.65
CA LYS A 325 -11.14 37.27 -38.94
C LYS A 325 -10.58 38.70 -38.83
N GLU A 326 -10.78 39.35 -37.69
CA GLU A 326 -10.29 40.70 -37.39
C GLU A 326 -8.89 40.68 -36.78
N GLU A 327 -8.32 39.49 -36.55
CA GLU A 327 -7.00 39.23 -35.95
C GLU A 327 -6.80 39.86 -34.55
N ARG A 328 -7.92 40.11 -33.85
CA ARG A 328 -7.94 40.70 -32.51
C ARG A 328 -7.54 39.66 -31.46
N SER A 329 -6.29 39.73 -31.02
CA SER A 329 -5.70 38.83 -30.03
C SER A 329 -6.01 39.18 -28.56
N GLY A 330 -6.32 40.45 -28.28
CA GLY A 330 -6.77 40.91 -26.96
C GLY A 330 -5.80 40.57 -25.82
N PHE A 331 -6.24 39.68 -24.92
CA PHE A 331 -5.44 39.16 -23.79
C PHE A 331 -4.04 38.70 -24.21
N LEU A 332 -3.94 38.06 -25.39
CA LEU A 332 -2.73 37.42 -25.89
C LEU A 332 -1.70 38.39 -26.49
N GLN A 333 -1.97 39.70 -26.48
CA GLN A 333 -0.98 40.72 -26.83
C GLN A 333 -0.03 41.06 -25.66
N ILE A 334 -0.41 40.75 -24.42
CA ILE A 334 0.30 41.19 -23.21
C ILE A 334 1.38 40.17 -22.81
N SER A 335 2.65 40.53 -23.00
CA SER A 335 3.82 39.68 -22.68
C SER A 335 3.79 39.08 -21.28
N ASN A 336 3.42 39.88 -20.28
CA ASN A 336 3.30 39.46 -18.88
C ASN A 336 2.33 38.27 -18.69
N ARG A 337 1.23 38.25 -19.44
CA ARG A 337 0.21 37.18 -19.39
C ARG A 337 0.65 35.94 -20.15
N ILE A 338 1.41 36.11 -21.24
CA ILE A 338 2.05 35.00 -21.96
C ILE A 338 3.08 34.32 -21.06
N CYS A 339 3.92 35.10 -20.37
CA CYS A 339 4.88 34.58 -19.41
C CYS A 339 4.20 33.70 -18.34
N VAL A 340 3.15 34.22 -17.69
CA VAL A 340 2.42 33.46 -16.66
C VAL A 340 1.76 32.22 -17.26
N ALA A 341 1.13 32.28 -18.43
CA ALA A 341 0.49 31.12 -19.06
C ALA A 341 1.45 29.95 -19.36
N LEU A 342 2.69 30.25 -19.77
CA LEU A 342 3.68 29.23 -20.16
C LEU A 342 4.52 28.69 -18.97
N SER A 343 4.64 29.45 -17.88
CA SER A 343 5.54 29.17 -16.74
C SER A 343 4.95 28.30 -15.60
N ARG A 344 3.81 27.63 -15.83
CA ARG A 344 3.09 26.85 -14.80
C ARG A 344 3.37 25.35 -14.82
N ALA A 345 3.91 24.84 -15.93
CA ALA A 345 4.07 23.42 -16.19
C ALA A 345 5.42 22.89 -15.71
N LYS A 346 5.40 21.82 -14.91
CA LYS A 346 6.63 21.16 -14.44
C LYS A 346 7.14 20.14 -15.44
N LYS A 347 6.28 19.19 -15.81
CA LYS A 347 6.62 18.02 -16.64
C LYS A 347 5.99 18.07 -18.03
N GLY A 348 4.79 18.63 -18.18
CA GLY A 348 4.05 18.61 -19.45
C GLY A 348 3.29 19.90 -19.76
N LEU A 349 3.45 20.44 -20.96
CA LEU A 349 2.70 21.62 -21.44
C LEU A 349 2.09 21.34 -22.82
N TYR A 350 0.76 21.31 -22.87
CA TYR A 350 0.00 21.09 -24.11
C TYR A 350 -0.88 22.30 -24.37
N CYS A 351 -0.59 23.04 -25.43
CA CYS A 351 -1.32 24.26 -25.77
C CYS A 351 -2.14 24.06 -27.05
N ILE A 352 -3.30 24.70 -27.13
CA ILE A 352 -4.13 24.75 -28.34
C ILE A 352 -4.55 26.20 -28.64
N GLY A 353 -4.54 26.59 -29.91
CA GLY A 353 -4.89 27.94 -30.33
C GLY A 353 -4.61 28.23 -31.82
N ASN A 354 -5.05 29.40 -32.29
CA ASN A 354 -4.78 29.87 -33.65
C ASN A 354 -3.37 30.51 -33.76
N MET A 355 -2.37 29.65 -33.95
CA MET A 355 -0.96 30.07 -34.01
C MET A 355 -0.65 30.97 -35.23
N ARG A 356 -1.46 30.93 -36.29
CA ARG A 356 -1.30 31.78 -37.48
C ARG A 356 -1.66 33.23 -37.19
N MET A 357 -2.77 33.45 -36.48
CA MET A 357 -3.15 34.77 -35.99
C MET A 357 -2.15 35.29 -34.94
N LEU A 358 -1.74 34.43 -34.00
CA LEU A 358 -0.84 34.82 -32.91
C LEU A 358 0.60 35.07 -33.37
N GLY A 359 1.08 34.41 -34.42
CA GLY A 359 2.42 34.63 -34.99
C GLY A 359 2.70 36.05 -35.49
N LYS A 360 1.66 36.91 -35.62
CA LYS A 360 1.79 38.34 -35.91
C LYS A 360 2.20 39.19 -34.69
N ILE A 361 2.09 38.66 -33.47
CA ILE A 361 2.47 39.33 -32.23
C ILE A 361 3.96 39.07 -31.97
N PRO A 362 4.81 40.09 -31.75
CA PRO A 362 6.27 39.92 -31.75
C PRO A 362 6.81 38.82 -30.82
N LEU A 363 6.27 38.68 -29.60
CA LEU A 363 6.70 37.65 -28.66
C LEU A 363 6.24 36.24 -29.11
N TRP A 364 4.98 36.09 -29.50
CA TRP A 364 4.47 34.82 -30.05
C TRP A 364 5.21 34.40 -31.32
N SER A 365 5.62 35.34 -32.17
CA SER A 365 6.42 35.05 -33.37
C SER A 365 7.74 34.33 -33.01
N LYS A 366 8.48 34.81 -32.01
CA LYS A 366 9.71 34.18 -31.50
C LYS A 366 9.46 32.81 -30.87
N ILE A 367 8.39 32.68 -30.09
CA ILE A 367 7.98 31.43 -29.43
C ILE A 367 7.61 30.37 -30.49
N ILE A 368 6.81 30.75 -31.49
CA ILE A 368 6.38 29.88 -32.59
C ILE A 368 7.57 29.48 -33.48
N HIS A 369 8.54 30.37 -33.71
CA HIS A 369 9.79 30.04 -34.39
C HIS A 369 10.57 28.95 -33.61
N THR A 370 10.76 29.14 -32.30
CA THR A 370 11.43 28.17 -31.41
C THR A 370 10.71 26.81 -31.40
N LEU A 371 9.37 26.81 -31.33
CA LEU A 371 8.56 25.59 -31.40
C LEU A 371 8.69 24.88 -32.75
N ARG A 372 8.76 25.62 -33.87
CA ARG A 372 8.93 25.06 -35.22
C ARG A 372 10.31 24.41 -35.40
N GLU A 373 11.38 25.05 -34.95
CA GLU A 373 12.75 24.50 -35.02
C GLU A 373 12.91 23.19 -34.23
N LYS A 374 12.15 23.03 -33.14
CA LYS A 374 12.17 21.82 -32.30
C LYS A 374 11.11 20.77 -32.66
N GLY A 375 10.21 21.07 -33.61
CA GLY A 375 9.11 20.17 -33.98
C GLY A 375 7.99 20.07 -32.93
N TYR A 376 7.90 21.01 -31.99
CA TYR A 376 6.90 21.02 -30.90
C TYR A 376 5.59 21.75 -31.27
N ILE A 377 5.30 21.91 -32.56
CA ILE A 377 4.08 22.56 -33.07
C ILE A 377 3.59 21.89 -34.34
N GLY A 378 2.29 21.69 -34.45
CA GLY A 378 1.65 21.14 -35.64
C GLY A 378 0.13 21.10 -35.51
N ARG A 379 -0.55 20.64 -36.57
CA ARG A 379 -2.02 20.49 -36.57
C ARG A 379 -2.52 19.29 -35.76
N SER A 380 -1.62 18.39 -35.33
CA SER A 380 -1.96 17.14 -34.65
C SER A 380 -0.93 16.78 -33.57
N LEU A 381 -1.41 16.43 -32.38
CA LEU A 381 -0.59 15.82 -31.32
C LEU A 381 -0.41 14.32 -31.62
N MET A 382 0.77 13.76 -31.37
CA MET A 382 1.03 12.33 -31.53
C MET A 382 0.96 11.59 -30.20
N LEU A 383 -0.12 10.83 -30.03
CA LEU A 383 -0.35 9.91 -28.92
C LEU A 383 0.35 8.57 -29.21
N CYS A 384 0.73 7.82 -28.16
CA CYS A 384 1.28 6.47 -28.27
C CYS A 384 0.66 5.54 -27.21
N CYS A 385 0.35 4.29 -27.58
CA CYS A 385 -0.22 3.34 -26.64
C CYS A 385 0.87 2.70 -25.76
N GLN A 386 0.75 2.80 -24.43
CA GLN A 386 1.71 2.20 -23.48
C GLN A 386 1.88 0.69 -23.66
N ASN A 387 0.77 -0.02 -23.87
CA ASN A 387 0.77 -1.48 -24.08
C ASN A 387 1.26 -1.88 -25.49
N HIS A 388 1.30 -0.94 -26.43
CA HIS A 388 1.67 -1.15 -27.84
C HIS A 388 2.45 0.05 -28.39
N PRO A 389 3.73 0.27 -28.03
CA PRO A 389 4.47 1.50 -28.38
C PRO A 389 4.61 1.78 -29.88
N GLU A 390 4.54 0.75 -30.71
CA GLU A 390 4.46 0.85 -32.18
C GLU A 390 3.20 1.59 -32.67
N THR A 391 2.11 1.51 -31.90
CA THR A 391 0.80 2.08 -32.26
C THR A 391 0.72 3.55 -31.85
N LYS A 392 0.95 4.41 -32.84
CA LYS A 392 0.91 5.87 -32.72
C LYS A 392 -0.36 6.43 -33.36
N THR A 393 -1.03 7.35 -32.67
CA THR A 393 -2.28 7.97 -33.15
C THR A 393 -2.12 9.48 -33.18
N LEU A 394 -2.32 10.08 -34.36
CA LEU A 394 -2.45 11.53 -34.50
C LEU A 394 -3.86 11.98 -34.07
N VAL A 395 -3.96 13.03 -33.27
CA VAL A 395 -5.23 13.67 -32.86
C VAL A 395 -5.18 15.18 -33.12
N SER A 396 -6.21 15.71 -33.81
CA SER A 396 -6.36 17.15 -34.14
C SER A 396 -7.67 17.74 -33.61
N THR A 397 -8.65 16.87 -33.32
CA THR A 397 -10.02 17.21 -32.94
C THR A 397 -10.47 16.27 -31.80
N ALA A 398 -11.51 16.66 -31.06
CA ALA A 398 -12.08 15.80 -30.02
C ALA A 398 -12.61 14.45 -30.57
N ALA A 399 -13.05 14.40 -31.83
CA ALA A 399 -13.51 13.17 -32.47
C ALA A 399 -12.37 12.17 -32.75
N ASP A 400 -11.13 12.63 -32.87
CA ASP A 400 -9.98 11.74 -33.11
C ASP A 400 -9.67 10.83 -31.92
N PHE A 401 -10.06 11.23 -30.69
CA PHE A 401 -9.90 10.41 -29.49
C PHE A 401 -10.74 9.12 -29.49
N ILE A 402 -11.73 9.00 -30.39
CA ILE A 402 -12.45 7.75 -30.64
C ILE A 402 -11.48 6.64 -31.14
N ARG A 403 -10.35 7.01 -31.76
CA ARG A 403 -9.29 6.06 -32.17
C ARG A 403 -8.38 5.60 -31.01
N VAL A 404 -8.45 6.26 -29.85
CA VAL A 404 -7.75 5.87 -28.61
C VAL A 404 -8.73 5.61 -27.45
N PRO A 405 -9.66 4.64 -27.61
CA PRO A 405 -10.65 4.35 -26.60
C PRO A 405 -9.96 3.96 -25.28
N GLU A 406 -10.49 4.47 -24.17
CA GLU A 406 -10.02 4.11 -22.82
C GLU A 406 -8.51 4.37 -22.55
N GLY A 407 -7.89 5.25 -23.33
CA GLY A 407 -6.48 5.61 -23.22
C GLY A 407 -5.50 4.68 -23.95
N GLY A 408 -5.95 3.56 -24.52
CA GLY A 408 -5.11 2.68 -25.33
C GLY A 408 -5.52 2.70 -26.80
N CYS A 409 -5.10 1.68 -27.55
CA CYS A 409 -5.43 1.55 -28.97
C CYS A 409 -6.72 0.74 -29.20
N SER A 410 -7.30 0.84 -30.39
CA SER A 410 -8.49 0.09 -30.82
C SER A 410 -8.33 -1.44 -30.92
N ARG A 411 -7.15 -2.01 -30.64
CA ARG A 411 -6.98 -3.47 -30.52
C ARG A 411 -7.77 -4.01 -29.31
N PRO A 412 -8.34 -5.23 -29.37
CA PRO A 412 -8.96 -5.86 -28.21
C PRO A 412 -7.93 -6.11 -27.11
N CYS A 413 -8.37 -6.14 -25.86
CA CYS A 413 -7.47 -6.39 -24.73
C CYS A 413 -7.12 -7.88 -24.62
N GLU A 414 -5.88 -8.26 -24.99
CA GLU A 414 -5.32 -9.62 -24.86
C GLU A 414 -5.10 -10.08 -23.39
N CYS A 415 -5.70 -9.39 -22.41
CA CYS A 415 -5.60 -9.78 -21.02
C CYS A 415 -6.60 -10.88 -20.67
N ARG A 416 -6.11 -11.94 -20.03
CA ARG A 416 -6.91 -13.07 -19.56
C ARG A 416 -7.17 -12.95 -18.07
N LEU A 417 -8.44 -12.86 -17.72
CA LEU A 417 -8.92 -12.61 -16.38
C LEU A 417 -8.69 -13.80 -15.45
N SER A 418 -8.71 -13.55 -14.13
CA SER A 418 -8.62 -14.58 -13.09
C SER A 418 -9.67 -15.70 -13.26
N CYS A 419 -10.87 -15.35 -13.72
CA CYS A 419 -11.96 -16.28 -14.03
C CYS A 419 -11.79 -17.11 -15.31
N GLY A 420 -10.71 -16.90 -16.07
CA GLY A 420 -10.36 -17.66 -17.27
C GLY A 420 -10.89 -17.09 -18.59
N HIS A 421 -11.87 -16.18 -18.56
CA HIS A 421 -12.35 -15.43 -19.73
C HIS A 421 -11.33 -14.38 -20.21
N VAL A 422 -11.41 -13.99 -21.49
CA VAL A 422 -10.68 -12.84 -22.06
C VAL A 422 -11.44 -11.54 -21.76
N CYS A 423 -10.72 -10.43 -21.55
CA CYS A 423 -11.33 -9.10 -21.42
C CYS A 423 -12.00 -8.66 -22.73
N THR A 424 -13.24 -8.18 -22.66
CA THR A 424 -14.01 -7.76 -23.85
C THR A 424 -13.85 -6.28 -24.22
N ARG A 425 -13.01 -5.54 -23.49
CA ARG A 425 -12.73 -4.12 -23.75
C ARG A 425 -11.67 -3.95 -24.84
N ALA A 426 -11.58 -2.74 -25.39
CA ALA A 426 -10.38 -2.32 -26.10
C ALA A 426 -9.18 -2.28 -25.14
N CYS A 427 -7.97 -2.24 -25.69
CA CYS A 427 -6.74 -2.09 -24.92
C CYS A 427 -6.79 -0.81 -24.05
N HIS A 428 -6.58 -0.94 -22.74
CA HIS A 428 -6.55 0.18 -21.79
C HIS A 428 -5.29 0.14 -20.88
N PRO A 429 -4.68 1.28 -20.50
CA PRO A 429 -3.47 1.28 -19.68
C PRO A 429 -3.67 1.54 -18.18
N TYR A 430 -4.85 1.98 -17.72
CA TYR A 430 -5.09 2.28 -16.29
C TYR A 430 -5.25 1.04 -15.40
N ASP A 431 -5.65 -0.12 -15.95
CA ASP A 431 -5.77 -1.39 -15.22
C ASP A 431 -5.02 -2.50 -15.98
N THR A 432 -3.69 -2.45 -15.96
CA THR A 432 -2.82 -3.42 -16.65
C THR A 432 -2.94 -4.84 -16.08
N GLU A 433 -3.30 -4.97 -14.80
CA GLU A 433 -3.43 -6.26 -14.10
C GLU A 433 -4.87 -6.81 -14.10
N HIS A 434 -5.85 -6.02 -14.56
CA HIS A 434 -7.29 -6.35 -14.58
C HIS A 434 -7.83 -6.68 -13.19
N LYS A 435 -7.48 -5.84 -12.22
CA LYS A 435 -7.91 -5.93 -10.81
C LYS A 435 -9.30 -5.36 -10.56
N GLU A 436 -9.72 -4.35 -11.31
CA GLU A 436 -11.01 -3.68 -11.14
C GLU A 436 -12.08 -4.20 -12.10
N TYR A 437 -11.67 -4.76 -13.25
CA TYR A 437 -12.61 -5.26 -14.25
C TYR A 437 -13.40 -6.50 -13.79
N GLN A 438 -14.72 -6.33 -13.66
CA GLN A 438 -15.66 -7.39 -13.30
C GLN A 438 -16.20 -8.12 -14.53
N CYS A 439 -16.20 -9.46 -14.50
CA CYS A 439 -16.58 -10.29 -15.65
C CYS A 439 -18.10 -10.54 -15.73
N LEU A 440 -18.75 -10.00 -16.76
CA LEU A 440 -20.21 -10.08 -16.97
C LEU A 440 -20.69 -11.32 -17.74
N LYS A 441 -19.80 -12.24 -18.14
CA LYS A 441 -20.20 -13.57 -18.68
C LYS A 441 -20.82 -14.43 -17.54
N PRO A 442 -21.69 -15.43 -17.82
CA PRO A 442 -22.27 -16.30 -16.78
C PRO A 442 -21.24 -17.20 -16.08
N CYS A 443 -21.49 -17.58 -14.82
CA CYS A 443 -20.60 -18.42 -14.00
C CYS A 443 -20.67 -19.90 -14.43
N GLN A 444 -19.90 -20.29 -15.44
CA GLN A 444 -19.76 -21.70 -15.90
C GLN A 444 -19.09 -22.65 -14.89
N LYS A 445 -18.98 -22.27 -13.60
CA LYS A 445 -18.41 -23.12 -12.55
C LYS A 445 -19.39 -24.23 -12.17
N VAL A 446 -18.90 -25.45 -12.08
CA VAL A 446 -19.62 -26.59 -11.50
C VAL A 446 -19.39 -26.58 -9.99
N LEU A 447 -20.46 -26.72 -9.18
CA LEU A 447 -20.44 -26.53 -7.73
C LEU A 447 -20.24 -27.83 -6.93
N CYS A 448 -20.36 -28.99 -7.56
CA CYS A 448 -20.06 -30.29 -6.96
C CYS A 448 -19.61 -31.32 -8.02
N LYS A 449 -19.20 -32.51 -7.57
CA LYS A 449 -18.73 -33.60 -8.45
C LYS A 449 -19.85 -34.21 -9.31
N ASP A 450 -21.11 -33.98 -8.93
CA ASP A 450 -22.30 -34.54 -9.58
C ASP A 450 -22.82 -33.69 -10.76
N GLY A 451 -22.06 -32.66 -11.18
CA GLY A 451 -22.32 -31.91 -12.42
C GLY A 451 -23.18 -30.64 -12.30
N HIS A 452 -23.68 -30.30 -11.10
CA HIS A 452 -24.54 -29.12 -10.89
C HIS A 452 -23.79 -27.79 -11.17
N ARG A 453 -24.29 -26.99 -12.12
CA ARG A 453 -23.71 -25.68 -12.51
C ARG A 453 -24.21 -24.53 -11.64
N CYS A 454 -23.44 -23.45 -11.55
CA CYS A 454 -23.87 -22.21 -10.92
C CYS A 454 -24.83 -21.39 -11.82
N PRO A 455 -25.90 -20.80 -11.26
CA PRO A 455 -26.83 -19.94 -12.03
C PRO A 455 -26.44 -18.45 -12.10
N GLN A 456 -25.38 -18.01 -11.40
CA GLN A 456 -25.03 -16.58 -11.21
C GLN A 456 -24.08 -16.02 -12.28
N LEU A 457 -23.81 -14.70 -12.26
CA LEU A 457 -22.81 -14.07 -13.12
C LEU A 457 -21.38 -14.28 -12.61
N CYS A 458 -20.38 -14.17 -13.49
CA CYS A 458 -19.01 -14.62 -13.18
C CYS A 458 -18.24 -13.72 -12.18
N TYR A 459 -18.67 -12.47 -11.97
CA TYR A 459 -18.14 -11.61 -10.90
C TYR A 459 -18.74 -11.94 -9.52
N GLU A 460 -19.79 -12.74 -9.46
CA GLU A 460 -20.53 -13.04 -8.22
C GLU A 460 -19.93 -14.26 -7.49
N PRO A 461 -19.95 -14.30 -6.15
CA PRO A 461 -19.41 -15.41 -5.38
C PRO A 461 -20.28 -16.67 -5.50
N CYS A 462 -20.01 -17.48 -6.53
CA CYS A 462 -20.67 -18.76 -6.81
C CYS A 462 -20.54 -19.71 -5.59
N GLY A 463 -21.65 -19.93 -4.85
CA GLY A 463 -21.67 -20.55 -3.51
C GLY A 463 -21.66 -22.09 -3.45
N GLN A 464 -21.82 -22.65 -2.24
CA GLN A 464 -21.76 -24.11 -2.02
C GLN A 464 -22.96 -24.88 -2.61
N CYS A 465 -22.73 -26.15 -2.98
CA CYS A 465 -23.79 -27.04 -3.44
C CYS A 465 -24.62 -27.61 -2.27
N MET A 466 -25.91 -27.24 -2.22
CA MET A 466 -26.83 -27.56 -1.12
C MET A 466 -27.61 -28.90 -1.29
N VAL A 467 -27.20 -29.74 -2.24
CA VAL A 467 -27.79 -31.09 -2.46
C VAL A 467 -27.28 -32.06 -1.38
N LYS A 468 -28.12 -32.97 -0.86
CA LYS A 468 -27.82 -33.86 0.29
C LYS A 468 -27.51 -35.30 -0.12
N VAL A 469 -26.58 -35.97 0.57
CA VAL A 469 -26.11 -37.35 0.33
C VAL A 469 -25.69 -38.07 1.64
N GLU A 470 -25.18 -39.30 1.57
CA GLU A 470 -24.84 -40.18 2.72
C GLU A 470 -23.33 -40.55 2.76
N LYS A 471 -22.67 -40.60 3.93
CA LYS A 471 -21.19 -40.76 4.06
C LYS A 471 -20.73 -41.53 5.33
N ILE A 472 -19.43 -41.83 5.42
CA ILE A 472 -18.79 -42.58 6.53
C ILE A 472 -17.49 -41.88 6.98
N ILE A 473 -17.32 -41.63 8.28
CA ILE A 473 -16.19 -40.92 8.90
C ILE A 473 -14.95 -41.80 8.97
N SER A 474 -14.04 -41.60 8.02
CA SER A 474 -12.89 -42.47 7.71
C SER A 474 -11.79 -42.58 8.78
N LYS A 475 -11.72 -41.66 9.74
CA LYS A 475 -10.64 -41.62 10.77
C LYS A 475 -10.91 -42.44 12.02
N CYS A 476 -12.16 -42.86 12.26
CA CYS A 476 -12.55 -43.67 13.42
C CYS A 476 -13.74 -44.62 13.20
N GLY A 477 -14.44 -44.58 12.03
CA GLY A 477 -15.26 -45.69 11.53
C GLY A 477 -16.80 -45.51 11.46
N HIS A 478 -17.36 -44.37 11.86
CA HIS A 478 -18.80 -44.20 12.08
C HIS A 478 -19.57 -43.62 10.85
N ARG A 479 -20.87 -43.94 10.64
CA ARG A 479 -21.69 -43.50 9.48
C ARG A 479 -22.67 -42.36 9.78
N GLN A 480 -22.85 -41.37 8.89
CA GLN A 480 -23.81 -40.24 9.02
C GLN A 480 -24.29 -39.65 7.66
N MET A 481 -25.41 -38.91 7.67
CA MET A 481 -25.96 -38.15 6.52
C MET A 481 -25.34 -36.75 6.43
N VAL A 482 -24.94 -36.31 5.22
CA VAL A 482 -24.05 -35.14 5.04
C VAL A 482 -24.38 -34.35 3.74
N PRO A 483 -24.37 -33.00 3.73
CA PRO A 483 -24.44 -32.22 2.49
C PRO A 483 -23.33 -32.60 1.49
N CYS A 484 -23.58 -32.43 0.19
CA CYS A 484 -22.60 -32.83 -0.84
C CYS A 484 -21.26 -32.11 -0.66
N SER A 485 -21.29 -30.81 -0.32
CA SER A 485 -20.09 -29.99 -0.10
C SER A 485 -19.22 -30.38 1.10
N THR A 486 -19.75 -31.07 2.13
CA THR A 486 -19.01 -31.34 3.38
C THR A 486 -18.26 -32.68 3.32
N PRO A 487 -16.95 -32.75 3.56
CA PRO A 487 -16.18 -34.00 3.56
C PRO A 487 -16.41 -34.86 4.81
N ASP A 488 -16.21 -36.17 4.69
CA ASP A 488 -16.19 -37.11 5.82
C ASP A 488 -14.99 -36.92 6.76
N ALA A 489 -13.87 -36.42 6.23
CA ALA A 489 -12.62 -36.29 6.97
C ALA A 489 -12.45 -34.95 7.73
N GLU A 490 -13.29 -33.95 7.48
CA GLU A 490 -13.30 -32.67 8.22
C GLU A 490 -14.15 -32.74 9.50
N PHE A 491 -15.01 -33.76 9.62
CA PHE A 491 -15.69 -34.10 10.87
C PHE A 491 -14.68 -34.66 11.87
N LEU A 492 -14.26 -33.84 12.84
CA LEU A 492 -13.27 -34.24 13.85
C LEU A 492 -13.82 -35.31 14.80
N CYS A 493 -13.16 -36.47 14.84
CA CYS A 493 -13.32 -37.45 15.91
C CYS A 493 -12.57 -36.92 17.15
N GLN A 494 -13.21 -36.94 18.32
CA GLN A 494 -12.94 -35.95 19.39
C GLN A 494 -11.96 -36.45 20.49
N GLU A 495 -10.73 -36.87 20.12
CA GLU A 495 -9.77 -37.60 20.99
C GLU A 495 -8.27 -37.10 20.93
N PRO A 496 -7.38 -37.31 21.96
CA PRO A 496 -6.06 -36.62 22.14
C PRO A 496 -4.71 -37.43 21.97
N CYS A 497 -3.51 -36.84 22.26
CA CYS A 497 -2.14 -37.42 22.00
C CYS A 497 -0.95 -36.79 22.83
N GLN A 498 0.32 -37.31 22.71
CA GLN A 498 1.62 -36.77 23.23
C GLN A 498 2.88 -37.30 22.46
N LYS A 499 4.07 -36.61 22.47
CA LYS A 499 5.43 -37.22 22.15
C LYS A 499 6.69 -36.39 22.56
N LYS A 500 7.92 -36.95 22.38
CA LYS A 500 9.24 -36.47 22.91
C LYS A 500 10.47 -36.86 22.03
N LEU A 501 11.58 -36.08 22.04
CA LEU A 501 12.85 -36.22 21.27
C LEU A 501 14.11 -35.66 22.02
N ASN A 502 15.21 -35.26 21.33
CA ASN A 502 16.52 -34.92 21.92
C ASN A 502 17.35 -33.76 21.32
N CYS A 503 17.82 -32.87 22.20
CA CYS A 503 19.11 -33.15 22.86
C CYS A 503 18.90 -33.24 24.39
N GLY A 504 17.74 -33.84 24.74
CA GLY A 504 16.77 -33.51 25.78
C GLY A 504 15.52 -32.67 25.35
N HIS A 505 14.89 -32.88 24.17
CA HIS A 505 13.94 -31.91 23.56
C HIS A 505 12.57 -32.46 23.12
N THR A 506 11.45 -31.86 23.54
CA THR A 506 10.15 -32.57 23.51
C THR A 506 9.01 -31.83 22.76
N CYS A 507 7.88 -32.53 22.49
CA CYS A 507 6.79 -32.09 21.59
C CYS A 507 5.42 -31.90 22.28
N ASN A 508 4.44 -31.31 21.58
CA ASN A 508 3.29 -30.61 22.20
C ASN A 508 2.06 -30.44 21.26
N LYS A 509 1.26 -31.48 20.99
CA LYS A 509 0.04 -31.39 20.13
C LYS A 509 -1.01 -32.49 20.48
N PHE A 510 -2.25 -32.36 19.96
CA PHE A 510 -3.08 -33.53 19.56
C PHE A 510 -2.27 -34.42 18.57
N CYS A 511 -2.78 -35.48 17.94
CA CYS A 511 -1.95 -36.31 16.99
C CYS A 511 -0.98 -35.45 16.04
N GLY A 512 0.37 -35.26 16.30
CA GLY A 512 1.25 -34.05 15.93
C GLY A 512 2.87 -34.04 15.83
N GLN A 513 3.65 -32.91 16.08
CA GLN A 513 5.09 -32.57 15.59
C GLN A 513 6.08 -31.59 16.44
N GLU A 514 7.36 -31.23 16.01
CA GLU A 514 8.69 -31.12 16.81
C GLU A 514 9.81 -29.93 16.52
N CYS A 515 11.07 -29.76 17.14
CA CYS A 515 11.87 -28.40 17.29
C CYS A 515 13.50 -28.15 17.45
N ASN A 516 14.24 -26.99 17.09
CA ASN A 516 15.81 -26.84 16.87
C ASN A 516 16.72 -25.41 16.78
N THR A 517 18.16 -25.16 16.86
CA THR A 517 19.20 -24.09 16.15
C THR A 517 20.82 -23.65 16.49
N ARG A 518 21.76 -22.80 15.73
CA ARG A 518 23.32 -22.22 15.93
C ARG A 518 24.07 -20.98 15.04
N CYS A 519 25.43 -20.54 15.02
CA CYS A 519 26.25 -19.31 14.32
C CYS A 519 27.90 -19.22 13.85
N PRO A 520 28.51 -18.38 12.86
CA PRO A 520 29.95 -18.39 12.13
C PRO A 520 31.14 -17.42 11.38
N GLU A 521 32.53 -17.64 11.24
CA GLU A 521 33.66 -17.13 10.20
C GLU A 521 35.30 -17.51 10.21
N LEU A 522 36.23 -17.35 9.15
CA LEU A 522 37.36 -18.29 8.53
C LEU A 522 38.97 -18.04 8.07
N VAL A 523 40.12 -17.87 8.83
CA VAL A 523 41.68 -17.85 8.64
C VAL A 523 42.62 -18.06 9.95
N THR A 524 43.70 -18.89 9.94
CA THR A 524 44.31 -20.02 10.83
C THR A 524 44.59 -20.07 12.38
N VAL A 525 44.31 -21.25 13.05
CA VAL A 525 44.92 -21.90 14.28
C VAL A 525 44.55 -23.42 14.45
N ALA A 526 45.09 -24.12 15.46
CA ALA A 526 44.54 -25.38 15.98
C ALA A 526 43.28 -25.12 16.84
N LEU A 527 42.12 -25.43 16.28
CA LEU A 527 40.81 -25.22 16.91
C LEU A 527 40.56 -26.16 18.10
N LYS A 528 39.59 -25.83 18.98
CA LYS A 528 39.03 -26.80 19.95
C LYS A 528 38.49 -28.08 19.30
N CYS A 529 38.12 -28.03 18.01
CA CYS A 529 37.73 -29.22 17.22
C CYS A 529 38.88 -30.14 16.81
N GLY A 530 40.14 -29.78 17.09
CA GLY A 530 41.34 -30.52 16.69
C GLY A 530 41.75 -30.38 15.21
N HIS A 531 40.95 -29.74 14.36
CA HIS A 531 41.33 -29.52 12.97
C HIS A 531 42.34 -28.37 12.87
N ILE A 532 43.51 -28.66 12.31
CA ILE A 532 44.49 -27.67 11.86
C ILE A 532 43.97 -27.05 10.56
N GLN A 533 43.44 -25.83 10.60
CA GLN A 533 43.26 -25.04 9.37
C GLN A 533 42.96 -23.57 9.63
N GLN A 534 42.88 -22.82 8.54
CA GLN A 534 42.51 -21.42 8.35
C GLN A 534 41.19 -20.95 9.06
N VAL A 535 41.15 -20.59 10.37
CA VAL A 535 39.97 -20.19 11.20
C VAL A 535 39.90 -18.70 11.69
N LYS A 536 38.97 -17.78 11.30
CA LYS A 536 39.36 -16.33 11.08
C LYS A 536 39.74 -15.67 12.37
N CYS A 537 40.91 -15.05 12.40
CA CYS A 537 41.36 -14.00 13.33
C CYS A 537 40.31 -12.98 13.84
N TRP A 538 39.22 -12.63 13.13
CA TRP A 538 38.15 -11.85 13.80
C TRP A 538 37.54 -12.63 14.97
N ILE A 539 37.47 -13.93 14.79
CA ILE A 539 37.31 -14.98 15.79
C ILE A 539 38.75 -15.54 16.14
N SER A 540 39.00 -16.53 17.00
CA SER A 540 40.37 -17.08 17.33
C SER A 540 41.48 -16.18 17.91
N GLU A 541 41.77 -14.99 17.39
CA GLU A 541 42.35 -13.91 18.23
C GLU A 541 41.31 -13.59 19.29
N GLU A 542 40.05 -13.53 18.87
CA GLU A 542 38.87 -13.70 19.70
C GLU A 542 38.85 -15.01 20.54
N MET A 543 39.38 -16.18 20.15
CA MET A 543 39.57 -17.32 21.10
C MET A 543 40.62 -17.03 22.17
N LYS A 544 41.60 -16.16 21.92
CA LYS A 544 42.49 -15.60 22.95
C LYS A 544 41.79 -14.53 23.80
N HIS A 545 40.63 -14.03 23.35
CA HIS A 545 39.80 -13.02 24.03
C HIS A 545 38.35 -13.49 24.35
N GLY A 546 38.07 -14.80 24.39
CA GLY A 546 36.80 -15.41 24.84
C GLY A 546 35.72 -15.79 23.79
N MET A 547 35.85 -15.38 22.53
CA MET A 547 34.86 -15.57 21.46
C MET A 547 35.24 -16.78 20.52
N PRO A 548 34.42 -17.25 19.54
CA PRO A 548 34.54 -18.62 18.92
C PRO A 548 35.60 -18.71 17.78
N VAL A 549 35.51 -19.62 16.77
CA VAL A 549 36.21 -19.50 15.43
C VAL A 549 35.84 -20.50 14.31
N GLU A 550 35.72 -20.10 13.02
CA GLU A 550 35.42 -21.05 11.94
C GLU A 550 36.54 -21.87 11.31
N CYS A 551 36.40 -23.18 11.42
CA CYS A 551 36.84 -24.12 10.39
C CYS A 551 36.44 -23.76 8.92
N LYS A 552 37.43 -23.39 8.08
CA LYS A 552 37.50 -23.45 6.59
C LYS A 552 37.58 -24.87 6.00
N THR A 553 38.03 -25.87 6.76
CA THR A 553 38.35 -27.21 6.25
C THR A 553 37.12 -27.77 5.60
N LYS A 554 37.23 -28.14 4.32
CA LYS A 554 36.15 -28.74 3.55
C LYS A 554 35.64 -29.94 4.35
N CYS A 555 34.35 -29.95 4.66
CA CYS A 555 33.78 -31.01 5.46
C CYS A 555 33.76 -32.30 4.63
N SER A 556 34.60 -33.26 5.01
CA SER A 556 34.77 -34.56 4.33
C SER A 556 33.58 -35.51 4.51
N VAL A 557 32.55 -35.11 5.26
CA VAL A 557 31.32 -35.87 5.45
C VAL A 557 30.45 -35.81 4.19
N THR A 558 30.02 -36.98 3.71
CA THR A 558 29.01 -37.11 2.65
C THR A 558 27.62 -36.76 3.20
N LEU A 559 26.96 -35.79 2.59
CA LEU A 559 25.58 -35.42 2.92
C LEU A 559 24.60 -36.51 2.47
N GLN A 560 23.41 -36.56 3.08
CA GLN A 560 22.35 -37.51 2.70
C GLN A 560 21.93 -37.44 1.22
N CYS A 561 22.23 -36.35 0.51
CA CYS A 561 22.03 -36.23 -0.94
C CYS A 561 23.17 -36.83 -1.80
N GLY A 562 24.05 -37.66 -1.22
CA GLY A 562 25.17 -38.34 -1.88
C GLY A 562 26.38 -37.44 -2.19
N HIS A 563 26.30 -36.14 -1.94
CA HIS A 563 27.36 -35.18 -2.23
C HIS A 563 28.22 -34.90 -0.98
N VAL A 564 29.55 -34.85 -1.14
CA VAL A 564 30.45 -34.36 -0.09
C VAL A 564 30.09 -32.93 0.29
N CYS A 565 30.09 -32.62 1.59
CA CYS A 565 29.67 -31.34 2.10
C CYS A 565 30.60 -30.20 1.62
N GLN A 566 30.11 -29.36 0.71
CA GLN A 566 30.77 -28.10 0.30
C GLN A 566 30.80 -27.03 1.42
N GLY A 567 30.35 -27.38 2.61
CA GLY A 567 30.57 -26.62 3.82
C GLY A 567 32.02 -26.70 4.30
N SER A 568 32.32 -25.83 5.23
CA SER A 568 33.58 -25.78 5.94
C SER A 568 33.34 -26.11 7.41
N CYS A 569 34.26 -26.78 8.11
CA CYS A 569 33.94 -27.50 9.34
C CYS A 569 33.28 -26.66 10.49
N HIS A 570 33.32 -25.31 10.54
CA HIS A 570 32.47 -24.51 11.46
C HIS A 570 31.35 -23.73 10.77
N THR A 571 31.39 -23.47 9.45
CA THR A 571 30.09 -23.30 8.76
C THR A 571 29.24 -24.58 8.89
N CYS A 572 29.88 -25.69 9.32
CA CYS A 572 29.39 -26.98 9.81
C CYS A 572 29.65 -27.26 11.31
N PHE A 573 29.96 -26.23 12.10
CA PHE A 573 30.03 -26.12 13.56
C PHE A 573 30.89 -27.10 14.36
N GLU A 574 32.13 -27.36 13.95
CA GLU A 574 32.98 -28.41 14.52
C GLU A 574 32.36 -29.81 14.32
N GLY A 575 31.73 -30.02 13.16
CA GLY A 575 30.96 -31.22 12.81
C GLY A 575 29.52 -31.23 13.34
N ARG A 576 29.10 -30.21 14.11
CA ARG A 576 27.73 -30.14 14.63
C ARG A 576 26.65 -29.88 13.57
N PHE A 577 26.94 -29.30 12.38
CA PHE A 577 25.89 -28.52 11.68
C PHE A 577 25.99 -28.13 10.19
N HIS A 578 25.89 -29.12 9.33
CA HIS A 578 26.30 -29.07 7.92
C HIS A 578 25.64 -27.99 7.03
N LYS A 579 26.40 -27.43 6.07
CA LYS A 579 25.85 -26.52 5.04
C LYS A 579 24.93 -27.27 4.06
N PRO A 580 23.87 -26.63 3.52
CA PRO A 580 23.07 -27.20 2.44
C PRO A 580 23.92 -27.41 1.17
N CYS A 581 23.59 -28.46 0.41
CA CYS A 581 24.31 -28.81 -0.81
C CYS A 581 24.15 -27.72 -1.89
N LYS A 582 25.27 -27.33 -2.51
CA LYS A 582 25.32 -26.32 -3.59
C LYS A 582 25.45 -26.90 -5.00
N SER A 583 25.59 -28.23 -5.13
CA SER A 583 25.65 -28.88 -6.45
C SER A 583 24.39 -28.58 -7.26
N PRO A 584 24.50 -28.26 -8.57
CA PRO A 584 23.34 -27.92 -9.40
C PRO A 584 22.42 -29.14 -9.55
N CYS A 585 21.12 -28.96 -9.35
CA CYS A 585 20.17 -30.06 -9.49
C CYS A 585 20.02 -30.47 -10.96
N LYS A 586 20.50 -31.67 -11.32
CA LYS A 586 20.40 -32.20 -12.69
C LYS A 586 18.99 -32.69 -13.07
N ARG A 587 18.04 -32.73 -12.11
CA ARG A 587 16.67 -33.24 -12.33
C ARG A 587 15.82 -32.26 -13.15
N PHE A 588 14.95 -32.80 -13.98
CA PHE A 588 13.85 -32.06 -14.61
C PHE A 588 12.64 -32.01 -13.67
N LEU A 589 11.89 -30.92 -13.74
CA LEU A 589 10.61 -30.74 -13.06
C LEU A 589 9.47 -31.29 -13.93
N VAL A 590 8.30 -31.56 -13.36
CA VAL A 590 7.11 -32.05 -14.12
C VAL A 590 6.66 -31.13 -15.26
N CYS A 591 6.98 -29.83 -15.17
CA CYS A 591 6.80 -28.87 -16.28
C CYS A 591 7.85 -28.99 -17.40
N SER A 592 8.68 -30.03 -17.39
CA SER A 592 9.80 -30.30 -18.32
C SER A 592 10.96 -29.28 -18.29
N HIS A 593 10.89 -28.25 -17.44
CA HIS A 593 12.03 -27.35 -17.17
C HIS A 593 13.08 -28.01 -16.27
N ARG A 594 14.37 -27.75 -16.53
CA ARG A 594 15.48 -28.15 -15.65
C ARG A 594 15.40 -27.40 -14.32
N CYS A 595 15.69 -28.07 -13.21
CA CYS A 595 15.72 -27.39 -11.91
C CYS A 595 16.90 -26.41 -11.82
N GLN A 596 16.62 -25.12 -11.66
CA GLN A 596 17.65 -24.07 -11.53
C GLN A 596 18.20 -23.92 -10.09
N GLN A 597 17.73 -24.75 -9.15
CA GLN A 597 18.07 -24.64 -7.73
C GLN A 597 19.12 -25.70 -7.32
N PRO A 598 19.80 -25.51 -6.18
CA PRO A 598 20.74 -26.50 -5.66
C PRO A 598 20.11 -27.86 -5.35
N CYS A 599 20.94 -28.89 -5.18
CA CYS A 599 20.51 -30.27 -4.94
C CYS A 599 19.85 -30.45 -3.56
N THR A 600 18.53 -30.30 -3.52
CA THR A 600 17.63 -30.65 -2.41
C THR A 600 16.93 -32.00 -2.67
N THR A 601 16.47 -32.66 -1.59
CA THR A 601 15.82 -33.99 -1.67
C THR A 601 14.59 -33.99 -2.57
N GLU A 602 13.78 -32.93 -2.47
CA GLU A 602 12.71 -32.56 -3.41
C GLU A 602 13.08 -31.25 -4.11
N CYS A 603 12.67 -31.07 -5.36
CA CYS A 603 12.89 -29.81 -6.08
C CYS A 603 11.74 -28.82 -5.87
N PRO A 604 11.99 -27.50 -5.75
CA PRO A 604 10.94 -26.50 -5.62
C PRO A 604 10.17 -26.26 -6.94
N PRO A 605 8.95 -25.69 -6.87
CA PRO A 605 8.15 -25.37 -8.05
C PRO A 605 8.85 -24.36 -8.97
N CYS A 606 8.61 -24.47 -10.28
CA CYS A 606 9.34 -23.72 -11.30
C CYS A 606 9.05 -22.21 -11.28
N GLN A 607 10.10 -21.38 -11.32
CA GLN A 607 10.03 -19.92 -11.28
C GLN A 607 10.20 -19.24 -12.65
N LEU A 608 10.39 -20.03 -13.72
CA LEU A 608 10.33 -19.55 -15.10
C LEU A 608 8.89 -19.18 -15.46
N ASP A 609 8.72 -18.32 -16.47
CA ASP A 609 7.39 -17.93 -16.95
C ASP A 609 6.66 -19.13 -17.59
N CYS A 610 5.33 -19.18 -17.45
CA CYS A 610 4.56 -20.27 -18.00
C CYS A 610 4.48 -20.18 -19.53
N GLN A 611 5.00 -21.21 -20.21
CA GLN A 611 4.94 -21.35 -21.67
C GLN A 611 3.62 -21.98 -22.15
N ASN A 612 2.69 -22.31 -21.24
CA ASN A 612 1.38 -22.85 -21.59
C ASN A 612 0.55 -21.78 -22.33
N HIS A 613 0.09 -22.12 -23.53
CA HIS A 613 -0.68 -21.25 -24.40
C HIS A 613 -1.59 -22.10 -25.30
N CYS A 614 -2.67 -21.50 -25.75
CA CYS A 614 -3.56 -22.02 -26.77
C CYS A 614 -3.83 -20.93 -27.81
N ILE A 615 -4.55 -21.28 -28.88
CA ILE A 615 -4.95 -20.35 -29.95
C ILE A 615 -5.72 -19.11 -29.43
N HIS A 616 -6.39 -19.22 -28.28
CA HIS A 616 -7.16 -18.14 -27.65
C HIS A 616 -6.38 -17.28 -26.64
N SER A 617 -5.30 -17.81 -26.02
CA SER A 617 -4.61 -17.10 -24.92
C SER A 617 -3.27 -17.69 -24.52
N ARG A 618 -2.40 -16.87 -23.94
CA ARG A 618 -1.14 -17.28 -23.28
C ARG A 618 -1.23 -17.11 -21.77
N CYS A 619 -0.65 -18.05 -21.01
CA CYS A 619 -0.53 -17.92 -19.57
C CYS A 619 0.55 -16.89 -19.18
N LYS A 620 0.22 -15.94 -18.29
CA LYS A 620 1.16 -14.94 -17.73
C LYS A 620 1.70 -15.30 -16.33
N LYS A 621 1.29 -16.44 -15.77
CA LYS A 621 1.70 -16.95 -14.44
C LYS A 621 3.12 -17.53 -14.46
N LYS A 622 3.71 -17.79 -13.29
CA LYS A 622 4.93 -18.61 -13.21
C LYS A 622 4.61 -20.09 -13.46
N CYS A 623 5.57 -20.83 -14.00
CA CYS A 623 5.34 -22.18 -14.51
C CYS A 623 5.05 -23.22 -13.40
N GLY A 624 5.45 -22.95 -12.16
CA GLY A 624 5.08 -23.74 -10.97
C GLY A 624 3.70 -23.42 -10.38
N GLU A 625 3.07 -22.33 -10.81
CA GLU A 625 1.70 -21.96 -10.43
C GLU A 625 0.68 -22.70 -11.32
N SER A 626 -0.56 -22.85 -10.82
CA SER A 626 -1.61 -23.58 -11.55
C SER A 626 -2.20 -22.72 -12.67
N CYS A 627 -2.21 -23.26 -13.89
CA CYS A 627 -2.75 -22.59 -15.08
C CYS A 627 -4.28 -22.59 -15.05
N SER A 628 -4.92 -21.46 -15.35
CA SER A 628 -6.37 -21.42 -15.54
C SER A 628 -6.75 -22.13 -16.85
N PRO A 629 -7.63 -23.15 -16.85
CA PRO A 629 -8.03 -23.90 -18.06
C PRO A 629 -8.79 -23.00 -19.05
N CYS A 630 -8.57 -23.17 -20.36
CA CYS A 630 -9.19 -22.35 -21.41
C CYS A 630 -10.64 -22.77 -21.69
N ALA A 631 -11.60 -21.93 -21.28
CA ALA A 631 -13.04 -22.18 -21.38
C ALA A 631 -13.71 -21.73 -22.69
N GLU A 632 -12.95 -21.21 -23.65
CA GLU A 632 -13.46 -20.97 -25.02
C GLU A 632 -13.53 -22.32 -25.79
N PRO A 633 -14.46 -22.51 -26.75
CA PRO A 633 -14.64 -23.78 -27.46
C PRO A 633 -13.41 -24.14 -28.32
N CYS A 634 -13.17 -25.42 -28.58
CA CYS A 634 -12.08 -25.83 -29.45
C CYS A 634 -12.41 -25.52 -30.94
N GLU A 635 -11.69 -24.58 -31.57
CA GLU A 635 -11.91 -24.22 -32.98
C GLU A 635 -11.60 -25.32 -34.00
N TRP A 636 -11.00 -26.45 -33.58
CA TRP A 636 -10.50 -27.45 -34.51
C TRP A 636 -11.62 -28.21 -35.22
N ARG A 637 -11.58 -28.08 -36.55
CA ARG A 637 -12.51 -28.67 -37.51
C ARG A 637 -11.75 -29.00 -38.80
N CYS A 638 -12.05 -30.15 -39.37
CA CYS A 638 -11.69 -30.53 -40.73
C CYS A 638 -12.99 -30.93 -41.47
N GLN A 639 -12.88 -31.24 -42.77
CA GLN A 639 -14.05 -31.64 -43.57
C GLN A 639 -14.72 -32.95 -43.09
N HIS A 640 -14.05 -33.73 -42.24
CA HIS A 640 -14.49 -35.05 -41.77
C HIS A 640 -14.91 -35.07 -40.29
N TYR A 641 -14.35 -34.18 -39.45
CA TYR A 641 -14.51 -34.19 -38.00
C TYR A 641 -14.37 -32.78 -37.40
N GLN A 642 -15.23 -32.45 -36.44
CA GLN A 642 -15.23 -31.21 -35.65
C GLN A 642 -15.19 -31.54 -34.15
N CYS A 643 -14.40 -30.79 -33.37
CA CYS A 643 -14.41 -30.88 -31.91
C CYS A 643 -15.61 -30.12 -31.33
N THR A 644 -16.25 -30.66 -30.29
CA THR A 644 -17.31 -29.97 -29.52
C THR A 644 -16.96 -29.72 -28.06
N SER A 645 -15.84 -30.27 -27.58
CA SER A 645 -15.26 -30.01 -26.26
C SER A 645 -14.63 -28.60 -26.14
N LEU A 646 -14.44 -28.14 -24.90
CA LEU A 646 -13.72 -26.90 -24.59
C LEU A 646 -12.22 -27.02 -24.93
N CYS A 647 -11.56 -25.88 -25.12
CA CYS A 647 -10.13 -25.83 -25.50
C CYS A 647 -9.18 -26.47 -24.47
N SER A 648 -9.56 -26.56 -23.19
CA SER A 648 -8.82 -27.28 -22.14
C SER A 648 -9.21 -28.75 -21.93
N GLU A 649 -10.25 -29.23 -22.60
CA GLU A 649 -10.69 -30.62 -22.49
C GLU A 649 -9.95 -31.50 -23.52
N PRO A 650 -9.74 -32.80 -23.24
CA PRO A 650 -9.22 -33.72 -24.24
C PRO A 650 -10.19 -33.74 -25.44
N CYS A 651 -9.71 -33.39 -26.63
CA CYS A 651 -10.56 -33.25 -27.80
C CYS A 651 -11.27 -34.57 -28.11
N ASN A 652 -12.59 -34.55 -28.28
CA ASN A 652 -13.44 -35.70 -28.56
C ASN A 652 -13.35 -36.20 -30.01
N ARG A 653 -12.14 -36.15 -30.60
CA ARG A 653 -11.85 -36.42 -32.01
C ARG A 653 -10.94 -37.64 -32.23
N PRO A 654 -11.14 -38.41 -33.31
CA PRO A 654 -10.05 -39.19 -33.90
C PRO A 654 -9.05 -38.28 -34.63
N ARG A 655 -7.86 -38.80 -34.93
CA ARG A 655 -6.92 -38.16 -35.89
C ARG A 655 -7.52 -38.22 -37.30
N CYS A 656 -7.30 -37.19 -38.12
CA CYS A 656 -7.64 -37.27 -39.55
C CYS A 656 -6.42 -37.77 -40.33
N ASN A 657 -6.58 -38.88 -41.05
CA ASN A 657 -5.54 -39.48 -41.90
C ASN A 657 -5.80 -39.29 -43.40
N VAL A 658 -6.82 -38.50 -43.77
CA VAL A 658 -7.12 -38.17 -45.16
C VAL A 658 -6.06 -37.18 -45.68
N PRO A 659 -5.45 -37.40 -46.86
CA PRO A 659 -4.48 -36.46 -47.46
C PRO A 659 -5.02 -35.04 -47.64
N CYS A 660 -4.13 -34.05 -47.65
CA CYS A 660 -4.49 -32.65 -47.85
C CYS A 660 -4.71 -32.34 -49.34
N THR A 661 -5.93 -31.94 -49.71
CA THR A 661 -6.32 -31.60 -51.10
C THR A 661 -5.81 -30.24 -51.60
N LYS A 662 -4.99 -29.54 -50.81
CA LYS A 662 -4.42 -28.23 -51.18
C LYS A 662 -3.15 -28.39 -52.02
N ARG A 663 -2.82 -27.37 -52.82
CA ARG A 663 -1.51 -27.22 -53.45
C ARG A 663 -0.62 -26.27 -52.63
N LEU A 664 0.68 -26.50 -52.66
CA LEU A 664 1.71 -25.63 -52.08
C LEU A 664 2.02 -24.46 -53.04
N PRO A 665 2.70 -23.38 -52.58
CA PRO A 665 3.05 -22.23 -53.43
C PRO A 665 3.90 -22.57 -54.66
N CYS A 666 4.62 -23.71 -54.65
CA CYS A 666 5.35 -24.25 -55.78
C CYS A 666 4.47 -25.01 -56.81
N GLY A 667 3.14 -25.02 -56.65
CA GLY A 667 2.18 -25.65 -57.56
C GLY A 667 1.93 -27.15 -57.33
N HIS A 668 2.84 -27.84 -56.66
CA HIS A 668 2.72 -29.26 -56.29
C HIS A 668 1.64 -29.52 -55.22
N SER A 669 1.18 -30.77 -55.14
CA SER A 669 0.24 -31.24 -54.11
C SER A 669 0.85 -31.19 -52.70
N CYS A 670 0.01 -30.93 -51.69
CA CYS A 670 0.42 -30.92 -50.29
C CYS A 670 0.59 -32.34 -49.74
N ILE A 671 1.79 -32.64 -49.22
CA ILE A 671 2.13 -33.92 -48.56
C ILE A 671 1.63 -34.05 -47.11
N GLY A 672 0.91 -33.03 -46.62
CA GLY A 672 0.31 -33.02 -45.29
C GLY A 672 -1.06 -33.71 -45.24
N LEU A 673 -1.66 -33.70 -44.05
CA LEU A 673 -2.97 -34.30 -43.78
C LEU A 673 -4.09 -33.24 -43.63
N CYS A 674 -5.33 -33.67 -43.83
CA CYS A 674 -6.50 -32.78 -43.77
C CYS A 674 -6.78 -32.29 -42.33
N GLY A 675 -6.92 -30.98 -42.17
CA GLY A 675 -7.19 -30.33 -40.87
C GLY A 675 -5.94 -29.86 -40.11
N GLU A 676 -4.74 -30.20 -40.57
CA GLU A 676 -3.47 -29.78 -39.97
C GLU A 676 -2.83 -28.63 -40.78
N PRO A 677 -1.90 -27.84 -40.20
CA PRO A 677 -1.12 -26.88 -40.97
C PRO A 677 -0.32 -27.59 -42.07
N CYS A 678 -0.45 -27.12 -43.31
CA CYS A 678 0.25 -27.68 -44.46
C CYS A 678 1.78 -27.53 -44.27
N PRO A 679 2.58 -28.61 -44.37
CA PRO A 679 4.03 -28.52 -44.33
C PRO A 679 4.55 -27.50 -45.34
N LYS A 680 5.49 -26.65 -44.91
CA LYS A 680 6.10 -25.65 -45.81
C LYS A 680 7.01 -26.26 -46.89
N LYS A 681 7.52 -27.46 -46.65
CA LYS A 681 8.37 -28.23 -47.58
C LYS A 681 7.52 -29.08 -48.52
N CYS A 682 8.03 -29.28 -49.74
CA CYS A 682 7.43 -30.08 -50.79
C CYS A 682 8.35 -31.27 -51.13
N LEU A 683 7.79 -32.48 -51.24
CA LEU A 683 8.54 -33.70 -51.57
C LEU A 683 9.27 -33.62 -52.93
N VAL A 684 8.83 -32.75 -53.86
CA VAL A 684 9.46 -32.56 -55.18
C VAL A 684 10.53 -31.45 -55.17
N CYS A 685 10.38 -30.43 -54.32
CA CYS A 685 11.31 -29.27 -54.29
C CYS A 685 12.39 -29.38 -53.20
N ASP A 686 12.07 -30.07 -52.10
CA ASP A 686 12.85 -30.13 -50.86
C ASP A 686 13.14 -31.60 -50.47
N HIS A 687 13.20 -32.50 -51.46
CA HIS A 687 13.23 -33.96 -51.31
C HIS A 687 14.23 -34.45 -50.25
N GLU A 688 15.49 -34.00 -50.34
CA GLU A 688 16.59 -34.35 -49.43
C GLU A 688 16.33 -33.93 -47.97
N GLU A 689 15.53 -32.88 -47.73
CA GLU A 689 15.21 -32.42 -46.38
C GLU A 689 13.89 -32.98 -45.81
N VAL A 690 13.22 -33.86 -46.57
CA VAL A 690 11.96 -34.54 -46.20
C VAL A 690 12.16 -36.06 -46.11
N THR A 691 13.11 -36.61 -46.87
CA THR A 691 13.52 -38.03 -46.84
C THR A 691 14.66 -38.34 -45.87
N GLN A 692 15.01 -37.42 -44.96
CA GLN A 692 15.93 -37.72 -43.86
C GLN A 692 15.31 -38.75 -42.91
N ILE A 693 15.78 -39.99 -43.00
CA ILE A 693 15.29 -41.13 -42.22
C ILE A 693 15.46 -40.84 -40.72
N PHE A 694 14.33 -40.75 -40.01
CA PHE A 694 14.28 -40.54 -38.56
C PHE A 694 13.50 -41.65 -37.85
N PHE A 695 12.43 -42.16 -38.47
CA PHE A 695 11.60 -43.25 -37.96
C PHE A 695 11.61 -44.52 -38.83
N GLY A 696 12.17 -44.49 -40.05
CA GLY A 696 12.34 -45.67 -40.91
C GLY A 696 11.19 -45.89 -41.91
N PHE A 697 10.34 -44.90 -42.11
CA PHE A 697 9.17 -44.95 -43.01
C PHE A 697 9.16 -43.81 -44.04
N GLU A 698 10.21 -42.98 -44.08
CA GLU A 698 10.29 -41.75 -44.87
C GLU A 698 10.49 -41.96 -46.39
N GLU A 699 10.78 -43.18 -46.87
CA GLU A 699 11.06 -43.48 -48.28
C GLU A 699 9.81 -43.89 -49.11
N ASP A 700 8.64 -44.07 -48.48
CA ASP A 700 7.40 -44.45 -49.18
C ASP A 700 6.86 -43.27 -50.03
N PRO A 701 6.59 -43.43 -51.34
CA PRO A 701 6.01 -42.36 -52.17
C PRO A 701 4.60 -41.91 -51.72
N ASP A 702 3.88 -42.73 -50.95
CA ASP A 702 2.60 -42.37 -50.32
C ASP A 702 2.74 -41.91 -48.85
N ALA A 703 3.97 -41.73 -48.34
CA ALA A 703 4.23 -41.13 -47.03
C ALA A 703 3.54 -39.76 -46.86
N ARG A 704 3.14 -39.44 -45.63
CA ARG A 704 2.46 -38.19 -45.27
C ARG A 704 3.14 -37.56 -44.07
N PHE A 705 3.20 -36.23 -44.07
CA PHE A 705 4.09 -35.50 -43.17
C PHE A 705 3.35 -34.51 -42.27
N VAL A 706 3.76 -34.44 -41.01
CA VAL A 706 3.20 -33.55 -39.98
C VAL A 706 4.27 -32.54 -39.55
N GLN A 707 3.94 -31.24 -39.61
CA GLN A 707 4.81 -30.18 -39.12
C GLN A 707 4.44 -29.81 -37.67
N LEU A 708 5.41 -29.79 -36.76
CA LEU A 708 5.22 -29.36 -35.37
C LEU A 708 5.27 -27.82 -35.29
N GLU A 709 4.18 -27.17 -34.86
CA GLU A 709 4.12 -25.70 -34.87
C GLU A 709 5.03 -25.05 -33.83
N ASP A 710 5.37 -25.75 -32.72
CA ASP A 710 6.26 -25.23 -31.67
C ASP A 710 7.72 -25.05 -32.12
N CYS A 711 8.16 -25.75 -33.17
CA CYS A 711 9.58 -25.79 -33.58
C CYS A 711 9.84 -25.90 -35.09
N GLY A 712 8.82 -26.01 -35.93
CA GLY A 712 8.93 -26.04 -37.39
C GLY A 712 9.45 -27.36 -38.01
N HIS A 713 9.89 -28.33 -37.20
CA HIS A 713 10.34 -29.63 -37.70
C HIS A 713 9.18 -30.42 -38.32
N VAL A 714 9.50 -31.25 -39.32
CA VAL A 714 8.58 -32.07 -40.10
C VAL A 714 8.98 -33.53 -39.89
N PHE A 715 7.99 -34.41 -39.69
CA PHE A 715 8.19 -35.85 -39.52
C PHE A 715 7.13 -36.63 -40.31
N GLU A 716 7.41 -37.89 -40.62
CA GLU A 716 6.39 -38.81 -41.14
C GLU A 716 5.31 -39.06 -40.06
N SER A 717 4.07 -39.15 -40.52
CA SER A 717 2.84 -39.21 -39.71
C SER A 717 2.66 -40.47 -38.86
N GLN A 718 3.04 -41.65 -39.33
CA GLN A 718 2.91 -42.94 -38.63
C GLN A 718 4.01 -43.08 -37.57
N GLY A 719 5.26 -42.74 -37.92
CA GLY A 719 6.38 -42.73 -36.98
C GLY A 719 6.16 -41.75 -35.81
N LEU A 720 5.71 -40.52 -36.12
CA LEU A 720 5.39 -39.54 -35.08
C LEU A 720 4.12 -39.92 -34.28
N ASP A 721 3.12 -40.56 -34.90
CA ASP A 721 1.96 -41.08 -34.19
C ASP A 721 2.35 -42.14 -33.15
N HIS A 722 3.18 -43.12 -33.54
CA HIS A 722 3.67 -44.17 -32.64
C HIS A 722 4.40 -43.57 -31.43
N TYR A 723 5.38 -42.69 -31.68
CA TYR A 723 6.12 -41.97 -30.64
C TYR A 723 5.21 -41.16 -29.68
N MET A 724 4.09 -40.64 -30.16
CA MET A 724 3.14 -39.87 -29.35
C MET A 724 2.18 -40.75 -28.54
N ASP A 725 1.88 -41.97 -29.00
CA ASP A 725 0.99 -42.93 -28.32
C ASP A 725 1.71 -43.82 -27.27
N GLU A 726 3.03 -44.03 -27.40
CA GLU A 726 3.83 -44.71 -26.38
C GLU A 726 3.69 -44.05 -24.99
N ASP A 727 3.39 -44.82 -23.94
CA ASP A 727 3.34 -44.32 -22.56
C ASP A 727 4.63 -44.63 -21.78
N ASP A 728 5.52 -43.63 -21.69
CA ASP A 728 6.74 -43.66 -20.88
C ASP A 728 6.51 -43.88 -19.36
N GLY A 729 5.25 -43.86 -18.87
CA GLY A 729 4.89 -43.93 -17.44
C GLY A 729 5.26 -42.69 -16.62
N VAL A 730 5.86 -41.67 -17.25
CA VAL A 730 6.34 -40.43 -16.60
C VAL A 730 5.43 -39.27 -16.96
N ILE A 731 4.95 -38.53 -15.95
CA ILE A 731 4.15 -37.30 -16.13
C ILE A 731 5.07 -36.16 -16.61
N LYS A 732 5.20 -36.06 -17.94
CA LYS A 732 5.93 -35.03 -18.70
C LYS A 732 5.19 -34.76 -20.01
N LEU A 733 5.56 -33.69 -20.72
CA LEU A 733 5.17 -33.52 -22.12
C LEU A 733 6.08 -34.38 -23.01
N LYS A 734 5.54 -34.97 -24.08
CA LYS A 734 6.37 -35.47 -25.20
C LYS A 734 7.08 -34.29 -25.86
N VAL A 735 8.24 -34.55 -26.44
CA VAL A 735 9.16 -33.53 -26.98
C VAL A 735 9.42 -33.79 -28.46
N CYS A 736 9.75 -32.74 -29.22
CA CYS A 736 10.26 -32.92 -30.59
C CYS A 736 11.51 -33.81 -30.55
N PRO A 737 11.55 -34.94 -31.27
CA PRO A 737 12.69 -35.86 -31.23
C PRO A 737 14.03 -35.19 -31.55
N VAL A 738 14.07 -34.33 -32.58
CA VAL A 738 15.27 -33.60 -33.03
C VAL A 738 15.71 -32.53 -32.02
N CYS A 739 14.85 -31.56 -31.71
CA CYS A 739 15.24 -30.36 -30.96
C CYS A 739 14.80 -30.32 -29.50
N GLN A 740 14.25 -31.42 -28.98
CA GLN A 740 13.81 -31.61 -27.58
C GLN A 740 12.81 -30.54 -27.06
N THR A 741 12.18 -29.79 -27.96
CA THR A 741 11.18 -28.76 -27.65
C THR A 741 9.85 -29.42 -27.26
N PRO A 742 9.26 -29.14 -26.09
CA PRO A 742 7.99 -29.74 -25.67
C PRO A 742 6.86 -29.46 -26.65
N ILE A 743 6.16 -30.51 -27.09
CA ILE A 743 5.06 -30.41 -28.04
C ILE A 743 3.82 -29.91 -27.29
N ARG A 744 3.30 -28.75 -27.72
CA ARG A 744 2.13 -28.08 -27.13
C ARG A 744 1.14 -27.58 -28.18
N LYS A 745 1.64 -27.19 -29.35
CA LYS A 745 0.86 -26.63 -30.45
C LYS A 745 0.90 -27.58 -31.66
N ASN A 746 0.02 -28.57 -31.63
CA ASN A 746 -0.32 -29.39 -32.79
C ASN A 746 -1.73 -29.99 -32.59
N LEU A 747 -2.55 -29.97 -33.65
CA LEU A 747 -3.99 -30.21 -33.56
C LEU A 747 -4.34 -31.70 -33.71
N ARG A 748 -3.49 -32.48 -34.39
CA ARG A 748 -3.52 -33.95 -34.46
C ARG A 748 -3.34 -34.60 -33.08
N TYR A 749 -2.43 -34.06 -32.26
CA TYR A 749 -2.09 -34.61 -30.94
C TYR A 749 -2.78 -33.93 -29.75
N GLY A 750 -3.74 -33.02 -30.01
CA GLY A 750 -4.39 -32.21 -28.97
C GLY A 750 -4.94 -33.01 -27.79
N THR A 751 -5.56 -34.17 -28.03
CA THR A 751 -6.10 -35.04 -26.97
C THR A 751 -5.02 -35.60 -26.02
N ILE A 752 -3.81 -35.87 -26.53
CA ILE A 752 -2.67 -36.38 -25.75
C ILE A 752 -2.00 -35.22 -25.01
N VAL A 753 -1.76 -34.10 -25.70
CA VAL A 753 -1.18 -32.89 -25.12
C VAL A 753 -2.05 -32.37 -23.97
N GLN A 754 -3.37 -32.27 -24.14
CA GLN A 754 -4.26 -31.83 -23.06
C GLN A 754 -4.33 -32.83 -21.91
N ARG A 755 -4.29 -34.15 -22.18
CA ARG A 755 -4.21 -35.17 -21.12
C ARG A 755 -2.95 -34.99 -20.25
N ARG A 756 -1.78 -34.84 -20.87
CA ARG A 756 -0.51 -34.61 -20.15
C ARG A 756 -0.46 -33.26 -19.45
N LEU A 757 -1.01 -32.19 -20.05
CA LEU A 757 -1.14 -30.89 -19.37
C LEU A 757 -2.03 -31.01 -18.11
N TYR A 758 -3.17 -31.68 -18.21
CA TYR A 758 -4.07 -31.92 -17.07
C TYR A 758 -3.41 -32.75 -15.96
N GLU A 759 -2.65 -33.80 -16.31
CA GLU A 759 -1.83 -34.56 -15.35
C GLU A 759 -0.78 -33.68 -14.65
N ILE A 760 -0.09 -32.81 -15.40
CA ILE A 760 0.91 -31.87 -14.86
C ILE A 760 0.26 -30.85 -13.91
N GLU A 761 -0.88 -30.25 -14.26
CA GLU A 761 -1.59 -29.31 -13.37
C GLU A 761 -2.08 -30.00 -12.08
N ARG A 762 -2.63 -31.23 -12.16
CA ARG A 762 -2.99 -32.02 -10.96
C ARG A 762 -1.80 -32.30 -10.05
N VAL A 763 -0.58 -32.42 -10.60
CA VAL A 763 0.64 -32.56 -9.78
C VAL A 763 1.04 -31.21 -9.16
N LYS A 764 0.84 -30.07 -9.84
CA LYS A 764 1.06 -28.74 -9.23
C LYS A 764 0.09 -28.47 -8.08
N GLU A 765 -1.18 -28.79 -8.24
CA GLU A 765 -2.20 -28.66 -7.18
C GLU A 765 -1.80 -29.45 -5.92
N LYS A 766 -1.38 -30.72 -6.11
CA LYS A 766 -0.81 -31.55 -5.03
C LYS A 766 0.45 -30.95 -4.38
N ILE A 767 1.28 -30.22 -5.12
CA ILE A 767 2.51 -29.60 -4.62
C ILE A 767 2.24 -28.29 -3.86
N GLN A 768 1.19 -27.55 -4.22
CA GLN A 768 0.80 -26.29 -3.55
C GLN A 768 0.05 -26.55 -2.24
N GLY A 769 -0.83 -27.56 -2.23
CA GLY A 769 -1.62 -28.00 -1.07
C GLY A 769 -3.03 -27.39 -1.00
N PRO A 770 -3.95 -28.00 -0.22
CA PRO A 770 -5.33 -27.52 -0.10
C PRO A 770 -5.42 -26.21 0.69
N ILE A 771 -6.19 -25.24 0.15
CA ILE A 771 -6.28 -23.88 0.68
C ILE A 771 -6.82 -23.83 2.13
N GLN A 772 -7.82 -24.66 2.46
CA GLN A 772 -8.40 -24.72 3.80
C GLN A 772 -7.39 -25.11 4.89
N GLU A 773 -6.48 -26.06 4.60
CA GLU A 773 -5.44 -26.48 5.55
C GLU A 773 -4.40 -25.35 5.74
N ILE A 774 -4.07 -24.65 4.66
CA ILE A 774 -3.16 -23.50 4.65
C ILE A 774 -3.74 -22.36 5.49
N GLU A 775 -5.03 -22.02 5.32
CA GLU A 775 -5.69 -20.94 6.08
C GLU A 775 -5.91 -21.30 7.56
N SER A 776 -6.29 -22.54 7.87
CA SER A 776 -6.42 -23.02 9.25
C SER A 776 -5.10 -22.95 10.01
N ARG A 777 -4.00 -23.43 9.40
CA ARG A 777 -2.66 -23.37 10.00
C ARG A 777 -2.16 -21.92 10.12
N ARG A 778 -2.47 -21.04 9.15
CA ARG A 778 -2.18 -19.61 9.22
C ARG A 778 -2.84 -18.95 10.44
N GLN A 779 -4.14 -19.17 10.66
CA GLN A 779 -4.86 -18.60 11.81
C GLN A 779 -4.30 -19.11 13.15
N SER A 780 -4.02 -20.41 13.25
CA SER A 780 -3.40 -21.01 14.44
C SER A 780 -2.03 -20.37 14.77
N LEU A 781 -1.18 -20.17 13.75
CA LEU A 781 0.13 -19.53 13.92
C LEU A 781 0.01 -18.03 14.29
N GLN A 782 -0.98 -17.31 13.77
CA GLN A 782 -1.24 -15.91 14.13
C GLN A 782 -1.64 -15.78 15.60
N ALA A 783 -2.55 -16.64 16.10
CA ALA A 783 -2.95 -16.65 17.50
C ALA A 783 -1.79 -17.04 18.44
N ALA A 784 -1.01 -18.06 18.07
CA ALA A 784 0.16 -18.51 18.82
C ALA A 784 1.28 -17.45 18.89
N LEU A 785 1.46 -16.67 17.82
CA LEU A 785 2.35 -15.51 17.81
C LEU A 785 1.81 -14.39 18.72
N ALA A 786 0.54 -14.02 18.56
CA ALA A 786 -0.08 -12.91 19.29
C ALA A 786 -0.05 -13.08 20.82
N GLY A 787 -0.28 -14.30 21.32
CA GLY A 787 -0.24 -14.62 22.75
C GLY A 787 1.16 -14.65 23.36
N ASN A 788 2.23 -14.75 22.57
CA ASN A 788 3.58 -14.90 23.10
C ASN A 788 4.23 -13.55 23.48
N ALA A 789 3.82 -13.03 24.64
CA ALA A 789 4.35 -11.79 25.21
C ALA A 789 5.87 -11.84 25.50
N VAL A 790 6.42 -13.02 25.82
CA VAL A 790 7.86 -13.19 26.09
C VAL A 790 8.67 -13.09 24.80
N LEU A 791 8.22 -13.73 23.71
CA LEU A 791 8.80 -13.56 22.36
C LEU A 791 8.70 -12.09 21.90
N ARG A 792 7.55 -11.44 22.13
CA ARG A 792 7.34 -10.03 21.77
C ARG A 792 8.25 -9.08 22.55
N ARG A 793 8.52 -9.36 23.83
CA ARG A 793 9.43 -8.57 24.67
C ARG A 793 10.90 -8.82 24.34
N ASN A 794 11.30 -10.08 24.21
CA ASN A 794 12.71 -10.47 24.19
C ASN A 794 13.27 -10.57 22.75
N LEU A 795 12.44 -10.75 21.71
CA LEU A 795 12.83 -10.82 20.29
C LEU A 795 11.85 -10.07 19.35
N PRO A 796 11.58 -8.76 19.57
CA PRO A 796 10.54 -8.01 18.85
C PRO A 796 10.71 -7.99 17.32
N LEU A 797 11.95 -7.93 16.80
CA LEU A 797 12.21 -7.97 15.35
C LEU A 797 11.82 -9.32 14.72
N LYS A 798 11.91 -10.43 15.47
CA LYS A 798 11.53 -11.77 14.99
C LYS A 798 10.01 -11.95 15.06
N TYR A 799 9.36 -11.39 16.07
CA TYR A 799 7.90 -11.30 16.16
C TYR A 799 7.32 -10.62 14.91
N LEU A 800 7.79 -9.41 14.58
CA LEU A 800 7.31 -8.64 13.41
C LEU A 800 7.56 -9.38 12.09
N MET A 801 8.76 -9.95 11.89
CA MET A 801 9.08 -10.73 10.69
C MET A 801 8.13 -11.93 10.49
N LEU A 802 7.71 -12.61 11.58
CA LEU A 802 6.75 -13.71 11.50
C LEU A 802 5.33 -13.20 11.25
N GLU A 803 4.97 -12.07 11.83
CA GLU A 803 3.67 -11.43 11.63
C GLU A 803 3.46 -11.02 10.15
N ASP A 804 4.44 -10.35 9.54
CA ASP A 804 4.37 -9.94 8.13
C ASP A 804 4.35 -11.15 7.18
N LYS A 805 5.13 -12.20 7.47
CA LYS A 805 5.04 -13.48 6.72
C LYS A 805 3.65 -14.12 6.82
N LEU A 806 2.96 -13.98 7.96
CA LEU A 806 1.58 -14.46 8.16
C LEU A 806 0.52 -13.48 7.61
N ARG A 807 0.88 -12.26 7.22
CA ARG A 807 -0.01 -11.27 6.58
C ARG A 807 -0.02 -11.38 5.04
N ALA A 808 0.95 -12.05 4.43
CA ALA A 808 1.03 -12.25 2.97
C ALA A 808 -0.29 -12.78 2.34
N PRO A 809 -0.71 -12.31 1.15
CA PRO A 809 -2.03 -12.63 0.60
C PRO A 809 -2.16 -14.07 0.08
N VAL A 810 -1.07 -14.67 -0.38
CA VAL A 810 -1.02 -16.06 -0.86
C VAL A 810 0.13 -16.78 -0.16
N LEU A 811 -0.14 -17.96 0.39
CA LEU A 811 0.82 -18.82 1.07
C LEU A 811 0.71 -20.25 0.52
N SER A 812 1.84 -20.94 0.36
CA SER A 812 1.85 -22.38 0.04
C SER A 812 1.98 -23.22 1.31
N SER A 813 1.60 -24.51 1.24
CA SER A 813 1.81 -25.45 2.36
C SER A 813 3.28 -25.49 2.81
N LYS A 814 4.24 -25.45 1.86
CA LYS A 814 5.69 -25.38 2.15
C LYS A 814 6.11 -24.07 2.82
N SER A 815 5.50 -22.94 2.44
CA SER A 815 5.72 -21.64 3.07
C SER A 815 5.25 -21.62 4.53
N ILE A 816 4.09 -22.22 4.82
CA ILE A 816 3.56 -22.31 6.18
C ILE A 816 4.38 -23.27 7.04
N GLY A 817 4.77 -24.43 6.51
CA GLY A 817 5.68 -25.34 7.21
C GLY A 817 7.02 -24.69 7.59
N LEU A 818 7.53 -23.75 6.76
CA LEU A 818 8.71 -22.95 7.11
C LEU A 818 8.44 -21.98 8.27
N ILE A 819 7.32 -21.26 8.25
CA ILE A 819 6.93 -20.28 9.29
C ILE A 819 6.69 -20.98 10.64
N GLU A 820 5.99 -22.12 10.64
CA GLU A 820 5.69 -22.94 11.84
C GLU A 820 6.97 -23.37 12.57
N ASN A 821 7.94 -23.90 11.82
CA ASN A 821 9.25 -24.26 12.37
C ASN A 821 9.99 -23.02 12.92
N GLN A 822 9.97 -21.89 12.20
CA GLN A 822 10.63 -20.67 12.67
C GLN A 822 10.02 -20.12 13.99
N LEU A 823 8.68 -20.05 14.10
CA LEU A 823 7.99 -19.53 15.29
C LEU A 823 8.35 -20.30 16.57
N ASN A 824 8.39 -21.62 16.48
CA ASN A 824 8.68 -22.51 17.62
C ASN A 824 10.09 -22.23 18.19
N PHE A 825 11.08 -22.04 17.33
CA PHE A 825 12.48 -21.99 17.77
C PHE A 825 12.86 -20.61 18.32
N TYR A 826 12.33 -19.53 17.71
CA TYR A 826 12.45 -18.19 18.32
C TYR A 826 11.74 -18.09 19.67
N SER A 827 10.61 -18.80 19.86
CA SER A 827 9.90 -18.80 21.15
C SER A 827 10.77 -19.39 22.28
N ARG A 828 11.38 -20.57 22.06
CA ARG A 828 12.26 -21.21 23.06
C ARG A 828 13.51 -20.37 23.39
N LEU A 829 14.03 -19.62 22.42
CA LEU A 829 15.13 -18.67 22.63
C LEU A 829 14.74 -17.50 23.53
N ALA A 830 13.50 -17.02 23.42
CA ALA A 830 12.99 -15.92 24.24
C ALA A 830 12.85 -16.32 25.72
N ASP A 831 12.41 -17.54 26.01
CA ASP A 831 12.25 -18.06 27.39
C ASP A 831 13.60 -18.35 28.07
N LEU A 832 14.56 -18.94 27.33
CA LEU A 832 15.92 -19.14 27.82
C LEU A 832 16.65 -17.81 28.07
N THR A 833 16.44 -16.83 27.19
CA THR A 833 16.89 -15.43 27.42
C THR A 833 16.29 -14.85 28.70
N ASN A 834 15.00 -15.12 28.97
CA ASN A 834 14.29 -14.60 30.14
C ASN A 834 14.78 -15.17 31.49
N SER A 835 15.44 -16.33 31.47
CA SER A 835 15.85 -17.04 32.69
C SER A 835 17.27 -16.70 33.15
N MET A 836 18.00 -15.86 32.40
CA MET A 836 19.40 -15.52 32.64
C MET A 836 19.62 -14.70 33.92
N ASP A 837 18.63 -13.95 34.38
CA ASP A 837 18.74 -13.04 35.54
C ASP A 837 18.99 -13.76 36.89
N LYS A 838 18.76 -15.07 36.95
CA LYS A 838 18.97 -15.91 38.15
C LYS A 838 20.40 -16.43 38.32
N ILE A 839 21.24 -16.28 37.30
CA ILE A 839 22.65 -16.71 37.29
C ILE A 839 23.56 -15.55 37.76
N GLU A 840 24.73 -15.85 38.31
CA GLU A 840 25.75 -14.86 38.64
C GLU A 840 26.13 -14.03 37.40
N ALA A 841 26.39 -12.73 37.56
CA ALA A 841 26.61 -11.82 36.42
C ALA A 841 27.82 -12.20 35.53
N SER A 842 28.83 -12.84 36.12
CA SER A 842 30.02 -13.38 35.46
C SER A 842 29.71 -14.45 34.40
N GLU A 843 28.90 -15.45 34.76
CA GLU A 843 28.61 -16.64 33.96
C GLU A 843 27.55 -16.40 32.86
N ARG A 844 26.73 -15.33 32.99
CA ARG A 844 25.67 -14.99 32.00
C ARG A 844 26.23 -14.84 30.57
N ASN A 845 27.42 -14.29 30.40
CA ASN A 845 28.00 -14.00 29.08
C ASN A 845 28.30 -15.28 28.27
N GLY A 846 28.81 -16.33 28.92
CA GLY A 846 29.10 -17.61 28.26
C GLY A 846 27.84 -18.31 27.75
N LEU A 847 26.76 -18.22 28.52
CA LEU A 847 25.43 -18.74 28.15
C LEU A 847 24.79 -17.90 27.04
N ARG A 848 24.85 -16.56 27.14
CA ARG A 848 24.29 -15.61 26.16
C ARG A 848 24.82 -15.89 24.77
N LYS A 849 26.14 -16.01 24.65
CA LYS A 849 26.86 -16.34 23.42
C LYS A 849 26.34 -17.61 22.75
N ARG A 850 25.96 -18.65 23.51
CA ARG A 850 25.37 -19.88 22.93
C ARG A 850 23.93 -19.69 22.44
N LEU A 851 23.13 -18.81 23.06
CA LEU A 851 21.79 -18.46 22.58
C LEU A 851 21.84 -17.58 21.32
N ASP A 852 22.75 -16.61 21.30
CA ASP A 852 23.05 -15.81 20.10
C ASP A 852 23.74 -16.66 19.02
N GLU A 853 24.47 -17.72 19.39
CA GLU A 853 24.79 -18.78 18.43
C GLU A 853 23.48 -19.30 17.87
N VAL A 854 22.63 -19.96 18.67
CA VAL A 854 21.37 -20.61 18.23
C VAL A 854 20.57 -19.78 17.19
N GLN A 855 20.45 -18.46 17.38
CA GLN A 855 19.66 -17.58 16.51
C GLN A 855 20.18 -17.39 15.05
N VAL A 856 21.48 -17.20 14.82
CA VAL A 856 22.00 -16.64 13.54
C VAL A 856 21.89 -17.60 12.33
N TRP A 857 21.94 -18.90 12.55
CA TRP A 857 21.74 -19.90 11.49
C TRP A 857 20.26 -20.02 11.16
N LEU A 858 19.34 -19.89 12.14
CA LEU A 858 17.89 -19.91 11.90
C LEU A 858 17.46 -18.79 10.94
N ASP A 859 18.08 -17.62 11.11
CA ASP A 859 17.89 -16.43 10.28
C ASP A 859 18.26 -16.62 8.79
N ARG A 860 19.06 -17.63 8.43
CA ARG A 860 19.49 -17.84 7.04
C ARG A 860 18.29 -18.03 6.09
N PRO A 861 18.26 -17.31 4.93
CA PRO A 861 17.16 -17.41 3.97
C PRO A 861 17.12 -18.80 3.32
N ARG A 862 15.93 -19.41 3.28
CA ARG A 862 15.71 -20.75 2.73
C ARG A 862 14.26 -20.93 2.24
N ILE A 863 14.04 -21.91 1.38
CA ILE A 863 12.71 -22.29 0.88
C ILE A 863 12.07 -23.37 1.79
N SER A 864 12.89 -24.23 2.39
CA SER A 864 12.50 -25.26 3.37
C SER A 864 13.71 -25.63 4.25
N PHE A 865 13.49 -26.44 5.29
CA PHE A 865 14.56 -27.16 5.98
C PHE A 865 14.70 -28.59 5.42
N THR A 866 15.86 -29.21 5.59
CA THR A 866 16.11 -30.65 5.33
C THR A 866 16.11 -31.47 6.64
N GLY A 867 16.01 -32.80 6.55
CA GLY A 867 15.96 -33.67 7.73
C GLY A 867 17.24 -33.62 8.58
N GLN A 868 18.42 -33.65 7.92
CA GLN A 868 19.71 -33.49 8.58
C GLN A 868 19.83 -32.14 9.29
N GLU A 869 19.37 -31.06 8.66
CA GLU A 869 19.32 -29.74 9.29
C GLU A 869 18.50 -29.78 10.58
N LEU A 870 17.23 -30.22 10.53
CA LEU A 870 16.36 -30.31 11.72
C LEU A 870 17.04 -31.08 12.87
N SER A 871 17.52 -32.30 12.60
CA SER A 871 18.21 -33.12 13.62
C SER A 871 19.47 -32.45 14.19
N ASP A 872 20.40 -32.00 13.34
CA ASP A 872 21.63 -31.34 13.80
C ASP A 872 21.31 -30.10 14.65
N LEU A 873 20.25 -29.34 14.30
CA LEU A 873 19.85 -28.11 15.00
C LEU A 873 19.30 -28.43 16.40
N GLN A 874 18.62 -29.58 16.58
CA GLN A 874 18.02 -29.95 17.87
C GLN A 874 19.12 -30.30 18.89
N VAL A 875 20.25 -30.79 18.40
CA VAL A 875 21.48 -31.18 19.14
C VAL A 875 22.25 -29.98 19.77
N GLU A 876 21.60 -28.86 20.12
CA GLU A 876 22.25 -27.77 20.90
C GLU A 876 21.41 -27.13 22.02
N ILE A 877 20.12 -26.85 21.83
CA ILE A 877 19.37 -25.98 22.78
C ILE A 877 19.33 -26.52 24.23
N GLN A 878 19.39 -27.84 24.46
CA GLN A 878 19.36 -28.40 25.82
C GLN A 878 20.74 -28.41 26.48
N ARG A 879 21.83 -28.53 25.72
CA ARG A 879 23.19 -28.33 26.23
C ARG A 879 23.28 -26.97 26.92
N VAL A 880 22.60 -25.96 26.35
CA VAL A 880 22.41 -24.64 26.95
C VAL A 880 21.50 -24.69 28.19
N THR A 881 20.37 -25.40 28.16
CA THR A 881 19.47 -25.59 29.33
C THR A 881 20.15 -26.27 30.53
N TYR A 882 20.90 -27.36 30.33
CA TYR A 882 21.63 -28.06 31.40
C TYR A 882 22.70 -27.16 32.01
N LEU A 883 23.40 -26.37 31.19
CA LEU A 883 24.39 -25.40 31.63
C LEU A 883 23.74 -24.29 32.48
N LEU A 884 22.59 -23.74 32.05
CA LEU A 884 21.81 -22.74 32.79
C LEU A 884 21.47 -23.22 34.22
N SER A 885 20.98 -24.46 34.35
CA SER A 885 20.59 -25.04 35.65
C SER A 885 21.79 -25.24 36.60
N LEU A 886 22.92 -25.72 36.08
CA LEU A 886 24.16 -25.88 36.87
C LEU A 886 24.66 -24.55 37.43
N LEU A 887 24.68 -23.51 36.60
CA LEU A 887 25.21 -22.19 36.96
C LEU A 887 24.33 -21.45 37.98
N ALA A 888 23.00 -21.55 37.87
CA ALA A 888 22.07 -20.97 38.85
C ALA A 888 22.23 -21.58 40.25
N ARG A 889 22.58 -22.88 40.34
CA ARG A 889 22.86 -23.58 41.60
C ARG A 889 24.18 -23.18 42.24
N CYS A 890 25.21 -22.93 41.44
CA CYS A 890 26.50 -22.46 41.94
C CYS A 890 26.36 -21.06 42.57
N ASN A 891 25.65 -20.14 41.89
CA ASN A 891 25.36 -18.78 42.35
C ASN A 891 24.72 -18.77 43.76
N GLY A 892 23.62 -19.52 43.93
CA GLY A 892 22.86 -19.58 45.19
C GLY A 892 23.56 -20.30 46.36
N ALA A 893 24.72 -20.92 46.14
CA ALA A 893 25.45 -21.68 47.16
C ALA A 893 26.91 -21.22 47.32
N SER A 894 27.21 -19.98 46.91
CA SER A 894 28.50 -19.31 47.07
C SER A 894 28.99 -19.36 48.53
N GLY A 895 29.96 -20.23 48.81
CA GLY A 895 30.49 -20.50 50.15
C GLY A 895 30.26 -21.91 50.71
N ARG A 896 29.45 -22.77 50.06
CA ARG A 896 29.18 -24.17 50.50
C ARG A 896 29.78 -25.27 49.61
N ILE A 897 30.60 -24.90 48.62
CA ILE A 897 31.14 -25.85 47.62
C ILE A 897 32.42 -26.53 48.15
N THR A 898 32.39 -27.86 48.32
CA THR A 898 33.56 -28.65 48.74
C THR A 898 34.47 -29.03 47.55
N PRO A 899 35.75 -29.38 47.78
CA PRO A 899 36.66 -29.78 46.69
C PRO A 899 36.18 -31.00 45.88
N ALA A 900 35.47 -31.94 46.52
CA ALA A 900 34.87 -33.08 45.84
C ALA A 900 33.75 -32.64 44.88
N LEU A 901 32.85 -31.75 45.35
CA LEU A 901 31.81 -31.16 44.49
C LEU A 901 32.40 -30.31 43.37
N ALA A 902 33.44 -29.51 43.64
CA ALA A 902 34.13 -28.73 42.61
C ALA A 902 34.69 -29.63 41.49
N LYS A 903 35.23 -30.80 41.82
CA LYS A 903 35.71 -31.79 40.84
C LYS A 903 34.56 -32.40 40.02
N GLU A 904 33.40 -32.66 40.64
CA GLU A 904 32.21 -33.13 39.91
C GLU A 904 31.65 -32.05 38.97
N ILE A 905 31.48 -30.81 39.46
CA ILE A 905 31.09 -29.63 38.67
C ILE A 905 32.03 -29.47 37.47
N ALA A 906 33.35 -29.56 37.67
CA ALA A 906 34.34 -29.46 36.60
C ALA A 906 34.14 -30.54 35.52
N THR A 907 33.92 -31.81 35.89
CA THR A 907 33.62 -32.86 34.89
C THR A 907 32.34 -32.58 34.09
N VAL A 908 31.30 -32.03 34.73
CA VAL A 908 30.04 -31.69 34.02
C VAL A 908 30.26 -30.50 33.08
N ARG A 909 30.97 -29.46 33.52
CA ARG A 909 31.32 -28.29 32.70
C ARG A 909 32.11 -28.67 31.46
N VAL A 910 33.13 -29.53 31.56
CA VAL A 910 33.94 -29.96 30.41
C VAL A 910 33.09 -30.56 29.27
N ILE A 911 32.05 -31.33 29.59
CA ILE A 911 31.16 -31.93 28.57
C ILE A 911 30.16 -30.90 28.03
N LEU A 912 29.47 -30.15 28.91
CA LEU A 912 28.45 -29.17 28.51
C LEU A 912 29.02 -27.94 27.78
N GLU A 913 30.22 -27.52 28.16
CA GLU A 913 30.93 -26.37 27.58
C GLU A 913 31.84 -26.78 26.41
N GLY A 914 31.85 -28.07 26.04
CA GLY A 914 32.50 -28.61 24.86
C GLY A 914 31.95 -28.05 23.53
N THR A 915 32.66 -28.35 22.45
CA THR A 915 32.40 -27.78 21.11
C THR A 915 32.08 -28.81 20.02
N LYS A 916 32.45 -30.08 20.20
CA LYS A 916 32.04 -31.21 19.34
C LYS A 916 30.52 -31.43 19.37
N LYS A 917 29.99 -32.25 18.46
CA LYS A 917 28.62 -32.80 18.57
C LYS A 917 28.54 -33.68 19.81
N LEU A 918 27.49 -33.51 20.62
CA LEU A 918 27.23 -34.35 21.80
C LEU A 918 26.91 -35.76 21.29
N THR A 919 27.60 -36.78 21.80
CA THR A 919 27.19 -38.18 21.59
C THR A 919 26.14 -38.57 22.64
N ASP A 920 25.39 -39.63 22.38
CA ASP A 920 24.41 -40.14 23.35
C ASP A 920 25.09 -40.65 24.65
N GLU A 921 26.38 -40.99 24.58
CA GLU A 921 27.23 -41.36 25.71
C GLU A 921 27.59 -40.15 26.59
N ASP A 922 27.88 -38.99 25.99
CA ASP A 922 28.23 -37.75 26.70
C ASP A 922 27.05 -37.24 27.58
N GLU A 923 25.82 -37.30 27.06
CA GLU A 923 24.62 -36.76 27.74
C GLU A 923 24.31 -37.54 29.03
N ALA A 924 24.53 -38.86 29.02
CA ALA A 924 24.31 -39.73 30.18
C ALA A 924 25.25 -39.39 31.36
N VAL A 925 26.54 -39.13 31.08
CA VAL A 925 27.56 -38.82 32.10
C VAL A 925 27.28 -37.49 32.80
N VAL A 926 26.79 -36.49 32.06
CA VAL A 926 26.41 -35.18 32.59
C VAL A 926 25.29 -35.30 33.63
N LYS A 927 24.21 -35.98 33.27
CA LYS A 927 22.98 -36.03 34.08
C LYS A 927 23.22 -36.69 35.44
N ALA A 928 23.89 -37.85 35.45
CA ALA A 928 24.17 -38.63 36.65
C ALA A 928 25.09 -37.93 37.67
N LYS A 929 25.76 -36.84 37.27
CA LYS A 929 26.54 -35.96 38.16
C LYS A 929 25.74 -34.74 38.62
N LEU A 930 24.95 -34.14 37.73
CA LEU A 930 24.12 -32.97 38.03
C LEU A 930 23.10 -33.25 39.14
N GLU A 931 22.55 -34.46 39.21
CA GLU A 931 21.62 -34.89 40.27
C GLU A 931 22.27 -34.87 41.66
N ARG A 932 23.52 -35.34 41.79
CA ARG A 932 24.29 -35.33 43.06
C ARG A 932 24.52 -33.91 43.58
N LEU A 933 24.85 -33.00 42.66
CA LEU A 933 25.08 -31.59 42.94
C LEU A 933 23.79 -30.89 43.42
N CYS A 934 22.62 -31.34 42.96
CA CYS A 934 21.32 -30.82 43.42
C CYS A 934 21.05 -31.14 44.90
N SER A 935 21.41 -32.34 45.38
CA SER A 935 21.20 -32.77 46.77
C SER A 935 22.07 -32.01 47.78
N ALA A 936 23.20 -31.46 47.33
CA ALA A 936 24.14 -30.74 48.18
C ALA A 936 23.99 -29.21 48.12
N LEU A 937 23.38 -28.67 47.06
CA LEU A 937 23.31 -27.22 46.79
C LEU A 937 21.86 -26.77 46.43
N PRO A 938 21.01 -26.47 47.43
CA PRO A 938 19.66 -25.94 47.23
C PRO A 938 19.66 -24.45 46.83
N THR A 939 18.74 -24.05 45.95
CA THR A 939 18.67 -22.69 45.35
C THR A 939 17.70 -21.72 46.02
N SER A 940 17.00 -22.11 47.07
CA SER A 940 15.94 -21.31 47.69
C SER A 940 16.43 -20.17 48.58
N GLY A 941 17.69 -20.21 49.03
CA GLY A 941 18.20 -19.37 50.13
C GLY A 941 17.63 -19.72 51.52
N LEU A 942 16.67 -20.65 51.59
CA LEU A 942 15.88 -20.99 52.78
C LEU A 942 16.19 -22.40 53.32
N GLY A 943 17.21 -23.07 52.80
CA GLY A 943 17.60 -24.44 53.18
C GLY A 943 16.67 -25.55 52.61
N ILE A 944 15.37 -25.28 52.50
CA ILE A 944 14.36 -26.22 51.98
C ILE A 944 14.31 -26.28 50.45
N SER A 945 13.87 -27.41 49.89
CA SER A 945 13.61 -27.59 48.46
C SER A 945 12.30 -26.95 48.01
N GLU A 946 12.13 -26.81 46.68
CA GLU A 946 10.91 -26.29 46.08
C GLU A 946 9.68 -27.19 46.32
N ALA A 947 9.90 -28.51 46.45
CA ALA A 947 8.83 -29.47 46.78
C ALA A 947 8.37 -29.29 48.23
N GLU A 948 9.31 -29.18 49.17
CA GLU A 948 9.02 -28.90 50.57
C GLU A 948 8.34 -27.53 50.73
N ARG A 949 8.81 -26.49 50.02
CA ARG A 949 8.16 -25.17 50.02
C ARG A 949 6.69 -25.24 49.61
N VAL A 950 6.38 -25.95 48.52
CA VAL A 950 4.99 -26.12 48.04
C VAL A 950 4.17 -26.97 49.03
N GLN A 951 4.74 -28.01 49.63
CA GLN A 951 4.07 -28.81 50.66
C GLN A 951 3.79 -27.98 51.93
N ILE A 952 4.74 -27.18 52.40
CA ILE A 952 4.59 -26.30 53.57
C ILE A 952 3.48 -25.27 53.34
N VAL A 953 3.47 -24.60 52.18
CA VAL A 953 2.41 -23.63 51.84
C VAL A 953 1.05 -24.33 51.71
N SER A 954 1.00 -25.51 51.10
CA SER A 954 -0.24 -26.29 50.96
C SER A 954 -0.75 -26.90 52.28
N ALA A 955 0.13 -27.17 53.25
CA ALA A 955 -0.22 -27.73 54.54
C ALA A 955 -0.71 -26.67 55.54
N ILE A 956 -0.17 -25.45 55.45
CA ILE A 956 -0.62 -24.30 56.27
C ILE A 956 -1.87 -23.64 55.67
N GLY A 957 -2.05 -23.68 54.34
CA GLY A 957 -3.33 -23.34 53.69
C GLY A 957 -3.72 -21.86 53.67
N CYS A 958 -2.87 -20.95 54.17
CA CYS A 958 -3.13 -19.51 54.15
C CYS A 958 -3.17 -18.94 52.72
N PRO A 959 -3.97 -17.87 52.47
CA PRO A 959 -3.91 -17.08 51.25
C PRO A 959 -2.53 -16.43 50.99
N ARG A 960 -2.35 -15.90 49.78
CA ARG A 960 -1.16 -15.09 49.43
C ARG A 960 -1.12 -13.79 50.21
N GLY A 961 0.07 -13.39 50.68
CA GLY A 961 0.32 -12.17 51.44
C GLY A 961 0.42 -12.40 52.96
N HIS A 962 0.52 -13.66 53.41
CA HIS A 962 0.53 -14.07 54.82
C HIS A 962 1.92 -14.49 55.35
N TRP A 963 2.93 -14.60 54.48
CA TRP A 963 4.28 -15.08 54.82
C TRP A 963 5.26 -13.93 55.03
N PHE A 964 6.05 -13.98 56.11
CA PHE A 964 6.94 -12.91 56.56
C PHE A 964 8.31 -13.43 57.01
N LYS A 965 9.29 -12.52 57.16
CA LYS A 965 10.63 -12.80 57.69
C LYS A 965 10.96 -11.92 58.87
N CYS A 966 11.70 -12.46 59.83
CA CYS A 966 12.36 -11.67 60.86
C CYS A 966 13.53 -10.85 60.29
N LYS A 967 14.07 -9.90 61.08
CA LYS A 967 15.23 -9.08 60.70
C LYS A 967 16.48 -9.86 60.23
N ASN A 968 16.60 -11.12 60.64
CA ASN A 968 17.71 -12.02 60.29
C ASN A 968 17.37 -12.96 59.11
N GLY A 969 16.18 -12.87 58.53
CA GLY A 969 15.76 -13.63 57.34
C GLY A 969 15.01 -14.94 57.61
N HIS A 970 14.80 -15.35 58.85
CA HIS A 970 14.05 -16.58 59.17
C HIS A 970 12.55 -16.37 58.94
N ILE A 971 11.89 -17.36 58.32
CA ILE A 971 10.50 -17.24 57.85
C ILE A 971 9.50 -17.65 58.92
N TYR A 972 8.40 -16.91 59.00
CA TYR A 972 7.19 -17.28 59.74
C TYR A 972 5.93 -16.90 58.95
N VAL A 973 4.77 -17.37 59.39
CA VAL A 973 3.46 -17.07 58.79
C VAL A 973 2.58 -16.35 59.79
N ILE A 974 1.73 -15.44 59.32
CA ILE A 974 0.65 -14.83 60.11
C ILE A 974 -0.67 -15.41 59.62
N GLY A 975 -1.36 -16.13 60.49
CA GLY A 975 -2.54 -16.94 60.16
C GLY A 975 -3.80 -16.12 59.84
N GLU A 976 -4.76 -16.17 60.75
CA GLU A 976 -6.20 -15.92 60.53
C GLU A 976 -6.56 -14.76 59.59
N CYS A 977 -5.97 -13.57 59.79
CA CYS A 977 -6.26 -12.38 58.99
C CYS A 977 -5.09 -11.87 58.13
N GLY A 978 -3.90 -12.47 58.24
CA GLY A 978 -2.68 -12.02 57.54
C GLY A 978 -2.11 -10.66 57.96
N GLY A 979 -2.74 -9.95 58.91
CA GLY A 979 -2.24 -8.72 59.52
C GLY A 979 -1.64 -8.96 60.91
N ALA A 980 -0.61 -8.20 61.28
CA ALA A 980 0.14 -8.46 62.51
C ALA A 980 -0.56 -7.87 63.75
N MET A 981 -1.09 -8.75 64.61
CA MET A 981 -1.84 -8.37 65.82
C MET A 981 -1.06 -8.57 67.11
N GLU A 982 -0.13 -9.53 67.15
CA GLU A 982 0.70 -9.85 68.32
C GLU A 982 2.20 -9.77 67.99
N ARG A 983 3.02 -9.47 69.01
CA ARG A 983 4.48 -9.52 68.95
C ARG A 983 4.99 -10.78 69.65
N GLY A 984 5.71 -11.62 68.91
CA GLY A 984 6.45 -12.77 69.43
C GLY A 984 7.96 -12.60 69.28
N VAL A 985 8.71 -13.67 69.55
CA VAL A 985 10.15 -13.78 69.26
C VAL A 985 10.43 -14.98 68.38
N CYS A 986 11.33 -14.82 67.40
CA CYS A 986 11.75 -15.87 66.47
C CYS A 986 12.43 -17.01 67.24
N PRO A 987 11.93 -18.26 67.17
CA PRO A 987 12.51 -19.39 67.92
C PRO A 987 14.00 -19.63 67.63
N GLU A 988 14.44 -19.33 66.41
CA GLU A 988 15.80 -19.61 65.93
C GLU A 988 16.83 -18.51 66.20
N CYS A 989 16.41 -17.27 66.52
CA CYS A 989 17.35 -16.16 66.74
C CYS A 989 16.90 -15.09 67.74
N SER A 990 15.79 -15.31 68.45
CA SER A 990 15.20 -14.43 69.47
C SER A 990 14.88 -12.99 69.04
N ALA A 991 15.00 -12.65 67.76
CA ALA A 991 14.56 -11.38 67.20
C ALA A 991 13.03 -11.23 67.29
N ALA A 992 12.53 -10.02 67.52
CA ALA A 992 11.09 -9.75 67.52
C ALA A 992 10.45 -10.12 66.16
N ILE A 993 9.26 -10.71 66.20
CA ILE A 993 8.44 -11.06 65.04
C ILE A 993 6.99 -10.64 65.26
N GLY A 994 6.22 -10.46 64.19
CA GLY A 994 4.84 -9.98 64.27
C GLY A 994 4.74 -8.46 64.32
N GLY A 995 3.84 -7.93 65.16
CA GLY A 995 3.44 -6.51 65.16
C GLY A 995 2.21 -6.26 66.03
N THR A 996 1.50 -5.16 65.80
CA THR A 996 0.27 -4.81 66.56
C THR A 996 -0.69 -3.97 65.71
N ASN A 997 -2.00 -4.13 65.91
CA ASN A 997 -3.06 -3.38 65.19
C ASN A 997 -2.95 -3.53 63.66
N HIS A 998 -2.83 -4.78 63.19
CA HIS A 998 -2.52 -5.21 61.82
C HIS A 998 -1.16 -4.74 61.27
N ASN A 999 -0.48 -3.81 61.94
CA ASN A 999 0.73 -3.16 61.45
C ASN A 999 1.97 -3.96 61.86
N LEU A 1000 2.73 -4.40 60.85
CA LEU A 1000 3.93 -5.22 61.04
C LEU A 1000 5.04 -4.42 61.73
N ASP A 1001 5.79 -5.05 62.62
CA ASP A 1001 6.98 -4.41 63.20
C ASP A 1001 7.98 -4.07 62.08
N SER A 1002 8.51 -2.84 62.10
CA SER A 1002 9.39 -2.30 61.04
C SER A 1002 10.71 -3.07 60.83
N THR A 1003 11.05 -3.99 61.74
CA THR A 1003 12.20 -4.89 61.60
C THR A 1003 11.90 -6.19 60.83
N ASN A 1004 10.63 -6.44 60.49
CA ASN A 1004 10.18 -7.60 59.70
C ASN A 1004 9.88 -7.22 58.24
N SER A 1005 9.83 -8.21 57.35
CA SER A 1005 9.56 -8.02 55.92
C SER A 1005 8.69 -9.12 55.33
N LEU A 1006 8.10 -8.90 54.14
CA LEU A 1006 7.31 -9.92 53.44
C LEU A 1006 8.21 -11.03 52.87
N ALA A 1007 7.72 -12.28 52.90
CA ALA A 1007 8.41 -13.45 52.35
C ALA A 1007 7.79 -13.87 51.00
N SER A 1008 7.85 -12.96 50.01
CA SER A 1008 7.31 -13.15 48.65
C SER A 1008 7.79 -14.41 47.93
N GLU A 1009 8.94 -14.99 48.32
CA GLU A 1009 9.43 -16.26 47.79
C GLU A 1009 8.64 -17.49 48.28
N MET A 1010 7.86 -17.38 49.36
CA MET A 1010 7.01 -18.49 49.83
C MET A 1010 5.74 -18.64 49.00
N ASP A 1011 5.04 -17.54 48.67
CA ASP A 1011 3.69 -17.60 48.10
C ASP A 1011 3.52 -16.83 46.77
N GLY A 1012 4.50 -16.02 46.39
CA GLY A 1012 4.48 -15.15 45.21
C GLY A 1012 3.76 -13.81 45.39
N ALA A 1013 3.46 -13.40 46.63
CA ALA A 1013 2.76 -12.15 46.91
C ALA A 1013 3.68 -10.92 46.76
N THR A 1014 3.21 -9.89 46.04
CA THR A 1014 3.93 -8.60 45.91
C THR A 1014 3.63 -7.62 47.05
N HIS A 1015 2.56 -7.86 47.83
CA HIS A 1015 2.14 -7.05 48.96
C HIS A 1015 1.59 -7.96 50.08
N ALA A 1016 1.58 -7.46 51.31
CA ALA A 1016 0.95 -8.13 52.44
C ALA A 1016 -0.59 -8.07 52.31
N ALA A 1017 -1.29 -9.05 52.91
CA ALA A 1017 -2.75 -9.15 52.87
C ALA A 1017 -3.45 -7.86 53.36
N TRP A 1018 -2.92 -7.23 54.40
CA TRP A 1018 -3.33 -5.89 54.87
C TRP A 1018 -2.34 -4.83 54.39
N SER A 1019 -2.62 -4.26 53.22
CA SER A 1019 -1.92 -3.10 52.69
C SER A 1019 -2.87 -2.17 51.96
N ASP A 1020 -2.64 -0.85 52.04
CA ASP A 1020 -3.50 0.16 51.38
C ASP A 1020 -3.59 -0.05 49.87
N THR A 1021 -2.55 -0.64 49.27
CA THR A 1021 -2.50 -1.00 47.85
C THR A 1021 -3.46 -2.14 47.49
N ALA A 1022 -3.69 -3.10 48.39
CA ALA A 1022 -4.62 -4.22 48.17
C ALA A 1022 -6.08 -3.76 48.23
N ASN A 1023 -6.44 -2.95 49.24
CA ASN A 1023 -7.80 -2.42 49.41
C ASN A 1023 -8.25 -1.55 48.21
N ASN A 1024 -7.34 -0.82 47.57
CA ASN A 1024 -7.65 0.00 46.39
C ASN A 1024 -7.85 -0.82 45.10
N LEU A 1025 -7.40 -2.07 45.02
CA LEU A 1025 -7.52 -2.89 43.80
C LEU A 1025 -8.87 -3.63 43.68
N LEU A 1026 -9.54 -3.91 44.81
CA LEU A 1026 -10.84 -4.59 44.82
C LEU A 1026 -11.94 -3.74 44.15
N ASN A 1027 -11.99 -2.43 44.45
CA ASN A 1027 -13.00 -1.50 43.92
C ASN A 1027 -12.98 -1.35 42.37
N TRP A 1028 -11.86 -1.66 41.71
CA TRP A 1028 -11.75 -1.58 40.25
C TRP A 1028 -12.33 -2.80 39.52
N ALA A 1029 -12.59 -3.91 40.21
CA ALA A 1029 -13.15 -5.12 39.61
C ALA A 1029 -14.67 -5.01 39.40
N GLU A 1030 -15.40 -4.41 40.34
CA GLU A 1030 -16.87 -4.30 40.28
C GLU A 1030 -17.36 -3.24 39.29
N LEU A 1031 -16.62 -2.13 39.13
CA LEU A 1031 -16.90 -1.11 38.11
C LEU A 1031 -16.85 -1.64 36.66
N ARG A 1032 -16.22 -2.80 36.43
CA ARG A 1032 -16.23 -3.52 35.13
C ARG A 1032 -17.41 -4.47 34.93
N ARG A 1033 -18.38 -4.49 35.85
CA ARG A 1033 -19.64 -5.26 35.73
C ARG A 1033 -20.89 -4.39 35.56
N LEU A 1034 -20.73 -3.06 35.50
CA LEU A 1034 -21.81 -2.07 35.36
C LEU A 1034 -21.63 -1.14 34.14
N LEU A 1035 -20.73 -1.52 33.23
CA LEU A 1035 -20.46 -0.91 31.91
C LEU A 1035 -20.26 -2.02 30.87
#